data_AF-A0A8T1QYN0-F1
#
_entry.id   AF-A0A8T1QYN0-F1
#
_cell.length_a   1.000
_cell.length_b   1.000
_cell.length_c   1.000
_cell.angle_alpha   90.00
_cell.angle_beta   90.00
_cell.angle_gamma   90.00
#
_symmetry.space_group_name_H-M   'P 1'
#
loop_
_entity.id
_entity.type
_entity.pdbx_description
1 polymer ?
#
loop_
_entity_poly.entity_id
_entity_poly.type
_entity_poly.pdbx_seq_one_letter_code
_entity_poly.pdbx_strand_id
1 'polypeptide(L)'
;MAVSQFSAASTRPEAFSQSRHCTSLSGFFDFGSRSSGSKLFSIRTLTSRPVRRYFSVKNVSSEPKPKLKDTEQEAPTTHTSFTPDAASIASSIKYHAEFTPLFSPEHFELPKAFFATAQSVRDALIINWNATYDYHEKLNVKQAYYLSMEFLQGRALLNAIGNLELTGAYAEALKKLGHELENVASQEPDAALGNGGLGRLASCFLDSLATLNYPAWGYGLRYKYGLFKQRITKDGQEEVAEDWLEMGNPWEVVRNDVSYLVKFYGKVESGSDGKKHWIGGEDIKAVAYDVPIPGYKTKNTINLRLWSTKASSEDFDLHAFNTGEHTKAYEALANAEKICYVLYPGDESMEGKVLRLKQQYTLCSASLQDIIACFERRSGANIKWEEFPEKVAVQMNDTHPTLCIPELMRILIDLKGLSWNEAWNITCRTVAYTNHTVLPEALEKWSLELMQKLLPRHVEIIEMIDEELVDTIVSEYGTADSELLEKKLKEMRILENVELPAAFADLFVKPEESPVDLPSEELSSSEKTVDHVDEEGEETVDPVDEEGESEEKESEEKTIVLPEPVPELPKMVRMANLCVVGGHAVNGVAEIHSEIVKEEVFNAFFKLWPEKFQNKTNGVTPRRWIRYCNPELSKIITNWTGSEDWVLNTEKLAELRKFADTDDLQTQWRAVKRSNKLKLVSFLKEKTGYSVSPDAMFDIQVKRIHEYKRQLLNILGIVYRYKKMKEMSAMERKAKFVPRVCIFGGKAFATYIQAKRIVKFITDVGSTVNHDPEIGDLLKVVFVPDYNVSVAELLIPASELSQHISTAGMEASGTSNMKFAMNGCILIGTLDGANVEIRQEVGKDNFFLFGAEAHEIAELRKERAEGKFVPDPRFEEVKEFVRSGVFGPYNYEELMGSLEGNEGFGLADYFLVGKDFPSYLECQEEVDEAYRDQKIWTRMSILNTAGSPKFSSDRTIHEYAKHIWNIEPVELP
;
A
#
# COMPACT_ATOMS: atom_id res chain seq x y z
N MET A 1 7.50 -50.54 -15.81
CA MET A 1 7.66 -51.84 -16.53
C MET A 1 6.37 -52.14 -17.28
N ALA A 2 6.42 -52.99 -18.33
CA ALA A 2 5.32 -53.40 -19.24
C ALA A 2 4.75 -52.26 -20.13
N VAL A 3 5.06 -52.15 -21.45
CA VAL A 3 4.72 -53.00 -22.64
C VAL A 3 3.26 -52.76 -23.07
N SER A 4 2.92 -51.97 -24.10
CA SER A 4 3.23 -51.92 -25.55
C SER A 4 2.37 -52.85 -26.45
N GLN A 5 1.68 -52.25 -27.44
CA GLN A 5 1.52 -52.69 -28.85
C GLN A 5 0.35 -51.97 -29.57
N PHE A 6 0.60 -51.33 -30.72
CA PHE A 6 0.12 -51.76 -32.06
C PHE A 6 0.60 -50.79 -33.16
N SER A 7 0.69 -51.27 -34.41
CA SER A 7 1.41 -50.57 -35.49
C SER A 7 0.67 -50.53 -36.85
N ALA A 8 0.86 -49.40 -37.54
CA ALA A 8 1.00 -49.19 -38.99
C ALA A 8 0.01 -49.77 -40.03
N ALA A 9 -0.51 -48.88 -40.88
CA ALA A 9 -0.65 -49.08 -42.33
C ALA A 9 -0.52 -47.72 -43.07
N SER A 10 -0.07 -47.69 -44.33
CA SER A 10 0.39 -46.48 -45.03
C SER A 10 -0.04 -46.42 -46.50
N THR A 11 -0.08 -45.22 -47.12
CA THR A 11 0.03 -45.05 -48.58
C THR A 11 0.46 -43.62 -49.02
N ARG A 12 1.71 -43.54 -49.51
CA ARG A 12 2.29 -42.81 -50.69
C ARG A 12 1.49 -41.70 -51.43
N PRO A 13 2.19 -40.68 -52.00
CA PRO A 13 2.75 -40.81 -53.37
C PRO A 13 4.18 -40.25 -53.59
N GLU A 14 4.75 -40.53 -54.78
CA GLU A 14 6.11 -40.15 -55.25
C GLU A 14 6.08 -39.31 -56.55
N ALA A 15 7.16 -38.53 -56.76
CA ALA A 15 7.84 -38.19 -58.03
C ALA A 15 7.31 -37.13 -59.04
N PHE A 16 8.04 -35.99 -59.08
CA PHE A 16 8.67 -35.32 -60.24
C PHE A 16 7.98 -35.16 -61.62
N SER A 17 7.92 -33.91 -62.12
CA SER A 17 8.67 -33.47 -63.33
C SER A 17 8.60 -31.92 -63.55
N GLN A 18 9.33 -31.40 -64.54
CA GLN A 18 9.73 -29.98 -64.71
C GLN A 18 8.86 -29.20 -65.72
N SER A 19 8.75 -27.86 -65.61
CA SER A 19 9.43 -26.92 -66.55
C SER A 19 9.03 -25.40 -66.47
N ARG A 20 10.09 -24.55 -66.43
CA ARG A 20 10.35 -23.29 -67.18
C ARG A 20 9.60 -21.94 -66.94
N HIS A 21 10.43 -20.94 -66.57
CA HIS A 21 10.44 -19.49 -66.93
C HIS A 21 9.26 -18.60 -66.43
N CYS A 22 9.41 -17.31 -66.05
CA CYS A 22 10.53 -16.36 -65.84
C CYS A 22 9.96 -15.11 -65.09
N THR A 23 10.67 -14.09 -64.57
CA THR A 23 12.10 -13.70 -64.45
C THR A 23 12.24 -12.63 -63.35
N SER A 24 13.39 -12.52 -62.66
CA SER A 24 13.84 -11.26 -62.04
C SER A 24 15.37 -11.17 -61.98
N LEU A 25 15.95 -10.14 -62.60
CA LEU A 25 17.38 -9.91 -62.67
C LEU A 25 17.88 -9.09 -61.47
N SER A 26 18.88 -9.61 -60.76
CA SER A 26 19.74 -8.83 -59.85
C SER A 26 21.19 -8.97 -60.31
N GLY A 27 21.85 -7.84 -60.58
CA GLY A 27 23.23 -7.78 -61.07
C GLY A 27 23.99 -6.65 -60.40
N PHE A 28 25.08 -7.00 -59.73
CA PHE A 28 26.02 -6.07 -59.09
C PHE A 28 26.76 -5.20 -60.12
N PHE A 29 27.22 -4.02 -59.70
CA PHE A 29 28.44 -3.41 -60.23
C PHE A 29 29.24 -2.68 -59.14
N ASP A 30 30.54 -2.55 -59.40
CA ASP A 30 31.63 -2.36 -58.43
C ASP A 30 32.34 -0.99 -58.59
N PHE A 31 33.33 -0.72 -57.72
CA PHE A 31 34.08 0.53 -57.55
C PHE A 31 34.83 1.07 -58.78
N GLY A 32 35.01 2.40 -58.84
CA GLY A 32 35.80 3.11 -59.89
C GLY A 32 36.41 4.45 -59.45
N SER A 33 37.72 4.44 -59.16
CA SER A 33 38.57 5.46 -58.49
C SER A 33 38.86 6.83 -59.17
N ARG A 34 39.56 7.71 -58.38
CA ARG A 34 40.52 8.82 -58.75
C ARG A 34 39.93 10.22 -59.10
N SER A 35 40.59 11.37 -58.80
CA SER A 35 41.84 11.65 -58.05
C SER A 35 42.07 13.14 -57.68
N SER A 36 42.82 13.37 -56.58
CA SER A 36 43.78 14.46 -56.29
C SER A 36 43.37 15.94 -56.17
N GLY A 37 43.80 16.58 -55.07
CA GLY A 37 43.94 18.04 -54.92
C GLY A 37 44.37 18.42 -53.49
N SER A 38 45.64 18.77 -53.28
CA SER A 38 46.22 19.05 -51.95
C SER A 38 46.33 20.55 -51.63
N LYS A 39 46.32 20.92 -50.32
CA LYS A 39 47.33 21.80 -49.68
C LYS A 39 47.08 22.15 -48.19
N LEU A 40 48.11 21.86 -47.40
CA LEU A 40 48.74 22.67 -46.33
C LEU A 40 48.09 22.87 -44.94
N PHE A 41 49.02 23.01 -43.97
CA PHE A 41 48.83 23.08 -42.52
C PHE A 41 48.72 24.53 -41.99
N SER A 42 48.07 24.70 -40.82
CA SER A 42 48.66 25.24 -39.56
C SER A 42 47.79 26.24 -38.76
N ILE A 43 47.47 25.80 -37.54
CA ILE A 43 47.60 26.53 -36.25
C ILE A 43 47.21 28.03 -36.20
N ARG A 44 46.10 28.36 -35.53
CA ARG A 44 46.12 29.10 -34.25
C ARG A 44 44.76 29.16 -33.54
N THR A 45 44.85 29.26 -32.21
CA THR A 45 43.77 29.41 -31.24
C THR A 45 43.01 30.73 -31.40
N LEU A 46 41.69 30.71 -31.15
CA LEU A 46 40.92 31.90 -30.77
C LEU A 46 39.73 31.51 -29.89
N THR A 47 39.60 32.22 -28.77
CA THR A 47 38.53 32.06 -27.78
C THR A 47 37.25 32.77 -28.27
N SER A 48 36.10 32.12 -28.15
CA SER A 48 34.79 32.79 -28.33
C SER A 48 33.74 32.29 -27.35
N ARG A 49 33.27 33.18 -26.48
CA ARG A 49 32.13 32.96 -25.57
C ARG A 49 30.85 32.69 -26.39
N PRO A 50 30.02 31.70 -26.04
CA PRO A 50 28.69 31.56 -26.63
C PRO A 50 27.76 32.63 -26.07
N VAL A 51 27.42 33.63 -26.90
CA VAL A 51 26.37 34.60 -26.59
C VAL A 51 25.02 33.88 -26.65
N ARG A 52 24.27 33.86 -25.53
CA ARG A 52 22.87 33.40 -25.51
C ARG A 52 22.03 34.28 -26.44
N ARG A 53 21.70 33.78 -27.64
CA ARG A 53 20.61 34.32 -28.45
C ARG A 53 19.29 33.75 -27.93
N TYR A 54 18.52 34.58 -27.22
CA TYR A 54 17.11 34.32 -26.97
C TYR A 54 16.34 34.32 -28.31
N PHE A 55 15.77 33.19 -28.69
CA PHE A 55 14.77 33.13 -29.74
C PHE A 55 13.40 33.46 -29.14
N SER A 56 12.99 34.72 -29.27
CA SER A 56 11.58 35.11 -29.06
C SER A 56 10.80 34.80 -30.34
N VAL A 57 9.91 33.80 -30.27
CA VAL A 57 8.95 33.55 -31.35
C VAL A 57 7.82 34.58 -31.23
N LYS A 58 7.90 35.65 -32.01
CA LYS A 58 6.76 36.56 -32.20
C LYS A 58 5.75 35.91 -33.14
N ASN A 59 4.49 35.89 -32.74
CA ASN A 59 3.37 35.53 -33.61
C ASN A 59 3.36 36.42 -34.87
N VAL A 60 3.26 35.78 -36.04
CA VAL A 60 3.07 36.46 -37.33
C VAL A 60 1.72 36.06 -37.91
N SER A 61 0.75 36.97 -37.82
CA SER A 61 -0.39 37.04 -38.73
C SER A 61 -1.14 38.36 -38.51
N SER A 62 -0.73 39.41 -39.19
CA SER A 62 -1.46 40.69 -39.22
C SER A 62 -1.46 41.27 -40.63
N GLU A 63 -2.37 40.78 -41.48
CA GLU A 63 -2.81 41.47 -42.69
C GLU A 63 -4.35 41.51 -42.76
N PRO A 64 -4.95 42.52 -43.43
CA PRO A 64 -6.34 42.88 -43.19
C PRO A 64 -7.32 42.15 -44.12
N LYS A 65 -8.35 41.51 -43.54
CA LYS A 65 -9.49 40.96 -44.30
C LYS A 65 -10.44 42.07 -44.78
N PRO A 66 -11.08 41.91 -45.95
CA PRO A 66 -12.04 42.89 -46.48
C PRO A 66 -13.35 42.88 -45.69
N LYS A 67 -14.01 44.04 -45.62
CA LYS A 67 -15.31 44.23 -44.96
C LYS A 67 -16.40 43.42 -45.64
N LEU A 68 -16.86 42.35 -44.99
CA LEU A 68 -18.19 41.78 -45.20
C LEU A 68 -19.15 42.40 -44.18
N LYS A 69 -20.39 42.67 -44.62
CA LYS A 69 -21.37 43.39 -43.80
C LYS A 69 -21.84 42.53 -42.62
N ASP A 70 -21.79 43.12 -41.44
CA ASP A 70 -22.45 42.57 -40.26
C ASP A 70 -23.94 42.41 -40.54
N THR A 71 -24.42 41.18 -40.41
CA THR A 71 -25.84 40.88 -40.26
C THR A 71 -25.95 40.25 -38.89
N GLU A 72 -26.27 41.06 -37.89
CA GLU A 72 -26.46 40.61 -36.51
C GLU A 72 -27.67 39.66 -36.46
N GLN A 73 -27.39 38.37 -36.55
CA GLN A 73 -28.20 37.34 -35.92
C GLN A 73 -27.35 36.73 -34.82
N GLU A 74 -27.52 37.24 -33.60
CA GLU A 74 -27.17 36.51 -32.39
C GLU A 74 -27.97 35.20 -32.39
N ALA A 75 -27.39 34.13 -32.91
CA ALA A 75 -27.87 32.79 -32.65
C ALA A 75 -27.60 32.52 -31.16
N PRO A 76 -28.63 32.30 -30.32
CA PRO A 76 -28.39 31.97 -28.93
C PRO A 76 -27.68 30.62 -28.90
N THR A 77 -26.42 30.60 -28.45
CA THR A 77 -25.72 29.37 -28.08
C THR A 77 -26.34 28.83 -26.80
N THR A 78 -27.52 28.25 -26.94
CA THR A 78 -28.07 27.35 -25.94
C THR A 78 -27.09 26.18 -25.82
N HIS A 79 -26.24 26.22 -24.79
CA HIS A 79 -25.55 25.05 -24.29
C HIS A 79 -26.59 24.09 -23.71
N THR A 80 -27.35 23.42 -24.58
CA THR A 80 -28.13 22.26 -24.23
C THR A 80 -27.15 21.22 -23.72
N SER A 81 -27.27 20.84 -22.44
CA SER A 81 -26.49 19.77 -21.84
C SER A 81 -26.73 18.48 -22.62
N PHE A 82 -25.80 18.14 -23.52
CA PHE A 82 -25.87 16.91 -24.28
C PHE A 82 -25.50 15.75 -23.36
N THR A 83 -26.49 15.21 -22.65
CA THR A 83 -26.37 13.92 -21.98
C THR A 83 -26.26 12.85 -23.06
N PRO A 84 -25.15 12.10 -23.16
CA PRO A 84 -24.96 11.12 -24.22
C PRO A 84 -26.02 10.03 -24.17
N ASP A 85 -26.72 9.82 -25.28
CA ASP A 85 -27.66 8.73 -25.45
C ASP A 85 -26.96 7.42 -25.86
N ALA A 86 -27.68 6.30 -25.81
CA ALA A 86 -27.12 5.01 -26.19
C ALA A 86 -26.65 4.93 -27.65
N ALA A 87 -27.17 5.77 -28.56
CA ALA A 87 -26.75 5.78 -29.97
C ALA A 87 -25.42 6.53 -30.18
N SER A 88 -25.25 7.69 -29.55
CA SER A 88 -23.98 8.43 -29.55
C SER A 88 -22.88 7.66 -28.81
N ILE A 89 -23.17 7.03 -27.67
CA ILE A 89 -22.22 6.16 -26.97
C ILE A 89 -21.81 4.96 -27.85
N ALA A 90 -22.74 4.25 -28.50
CA ALA A 90 -22.40 3.15 -29.39
C ALA A 90 -21.52 3.59 -30.57
N SER A 91 -21.74 4.82 -31.07
CA SER A 91 -20.93 5.43 -32.12
C SER A 91 -19.53 5.80 -31.62
N SER A 92 -19.39 6.28 -30.38
CA SER A 92 -18.13 6.56 -29.71
C SER A 92 -17.29 5.30 -29.47
N ILE A 93 -17.92 4.23 -28.94
CA ILE A 93 -17.26 2.92 -28.77
C ILE A 93 -16.78 2.39 -30.13
N LYS A 94 -17.62 2.49 -31.18
CA LYS A 94 -17.21 2.09 -32.53
C LYS A 94 -16.03 2.94 -33.04
N TYR A 95 -16.06 4.26 -32.84
CA TYR A 95 -14.98 5.16 -33.22
C TYR A 95 -13.66 4.73 -32.58
N HIS A 96 -13.63 4.47 -31.28
CA HIS A 96 -12.40 4.01 -30.61
C HIS A 96 -11.92 2.63 -31.11
N ALA A 97 -12.85 1.72 -31.42
CA ALA A 97 -12.52 0.41 -31.98
C ALA A 97 -11.88 0.47 -33.39
N GLU A 98 -12.09 1.57 -34.14
CA GLU A 98 -11.60 1.79 -35.50
C GLU A 98 -10.41 2.78 -35.57
N PHE A 99 -10.42 3.85 -34.77
CA PHE A 99 -9.50 4.99 -34.86
C PHE A 99 -8.50 5.13 -33.70
N THR A 100 -8.70 4.41 -32.59
CA THR A 100 -7.67 4.20 -31.55
C THR A 100 -7.39 2.70 -31.30
N PRO A 101 -7.18 1.87 -32.36
CA PRO A 101 -7.17 0.42 -32.24
C PRO A 101 -5.89 -0.13 -31.59
N LEU A 102 -6.09 -1.15 -30.75
CA LEU A 102 -5.03 -2.02 -30.19
C LEU A 102 -5.01 -3.42 -30.84
N PHE A 103 -5.98 -3.71 -31.72
CA PHE A 103 -6.26 -5.02 -32.28
C PHE A 103 -6.57 -4.92 -33.78
N SER A 104 -6.42 -6.03 -34.50
CA SER A 104 -6.82 -6.14 -35.92
C SER A 104 -8.29 -5.69 -36.15
N PRO A 105 -8.62 -5.12 -37.32
CA PRO A 105 -9.92 -4.50 -37.55
C PRO A 105 -11.08 -5.51 -37.59
N GLU A 106 -10.83 -6.73 -38.08
CA GLU A 106 -11.84 -7.73 -38.48
C GLU A 106 -12.80 -8.19 -37.38
N HIS A 107 -12.34 -8.26 -36.13
CA HIS A 107 -13.09 -8.82 -35.00
C HIS A 107 -13.39 -7.74 -33.96
N PHE A 108 -14.55 -7.82 -33.29
CA PHE A 108 -14.94 -6.96 -32.16
C PHE A 108 -15.31 -7.82 -30.94
N GLU A 109 -14.32 -8.57 -30.46
CA GLU A 109 -14.43 -9.45 -29.29
C GLU A 109 -14.29 -8.68 -27.97
N LEU A 110 -14.57 -9.36 -26.85
CA LEU A 110 -14.64 -8.76 -25.51
C LEU A 110 -13.42 -7.91 -25.12
N PRO A 111 -12.15 -8.28 -25.38
CA PRO A 111 -11.00 -7.43 -25.06
C PRO A 111 -11.01 -6.10 -25.83
N LYS A 112 -11.29 -6.14 -27.15
CA LYS A 112 -11.40 -4.93 -27.98
C LYS A 112 -12.60 -4.07 -27.59
N ALA A 113 -13.72 -4.71 -27.24
CA ALA A 113 -14.90 -4.02 -26.71
C ALA A 113 -14.61 -3.32 -25.38
N PHE A 114 -13.85 -3.94 -24.48
CA PHE A 114 -13.40 -3.31 -23.24
C PHE A 114 -12.55 -2.07 -23.51
N PHE A 115 -11.45 -2.19 -24.27
CA PHE A 115 -10.57 -1.04 -24.54
C PHE A 115 -11.31 0.12 -25.22
N ALA A 116 -12.16 -0.17 -26.21
CA ALA A 116 -12.97 0.84 -26.90
C ALA A 116 -14.01 1.50 -25.98
N THR A 117 -14.60 0.75 -25.05
CA THR A 117 -15.55 1.29 -24.06
C THR A 117 -14.84 2.13 -23.01
N ALA A 118 -13.70 1.68 -22.50
CA ALA A 118 -12.89 2.43 -21.54
C ALA A 118 -12.40 3.76 -22.13
N GLN A 119 -11.98 3.77 -23.40
CA GLN A 119 -11.62 5.00 -24.13
C GLN A 119 -12.83 5.94 -24.27
N SER A 120 -14.00 5.43 -24.68
CA SER A 120 -15.25 6.22 -24.76
C SER A 120 -15.67 6.83 -23.42
N VAL A 121 -15.43 6.13 -22.30
CA VAL A 121 -15.68 6.68 -20.94
C VAL A 121 -14.63 7.72 -20.59
N ARG A 122 -13.35 7.46 -20.90
CA ARG A 122 -12.23 8.37 -20.62
C ARG A 122 -12.36 9.72 -21.33
N ASP A 123 -12.98 9.80 -22.49
CA ASP A 123 -13.25 11.08 -23.15
C ASP A 123 -14.10 12.02 -22.26
N ALA A 124 -15.15 11.49 -21.62
CA ALA A 124 -15.94 12.23 -20.63
C ALA A 124 -15.13 12.59 -19.37
N LEU A 125 -14.26 11.68 -18.91
CA LEU A 125 -13.36 11.95 -17.78
C LEU A 125 -12.35 13.05 -18.10
N ILE A 126 -11.77 13.10 -19.31
CA ILE A 126 -10.82 14.12 -19.75
C ILE A 126 -11.50 15.49 -19.81
N ILE A 127 -12.73 15.58 -20.33
CA ILE A 127 -13.50 16.84 -20.35
C ILE A 127 -13.69 17.38 -18.93
N ASN A 128 -14.18 16.54 -18.01
CA ASN A 128 -14.40 16.94 -16.62
C ASN A 128 -13.08 17.25 -15.88
N TRP A 129 -12.04 16.43 -16.04
CA TRP A 129 -10.73 16.61 -15.41
C TRP A 129 -10.07 17.92 -15.86
N ASN A 130 -10.14 18.26 -17.15
CA ASN A 130 -9.63 19.54 -17.66
C ASN A 130 -10.39 20.73 -17.05
N ALA A 131 -11.72 20.61 -16.90
CA ALA A 131 -12.55 21.64 -16.29
C ALA A 131 -12.23 21.83 -14.79
N THR A 132 -12.13 20.73 -14.03
CA THR A 132 -11.73 20.75 -12.62
C THR A 132 -10.33 21.34 -12.44
N TYR A 133 -9.38 20.94 -13.29
CA TYR A 133 -8.01 21.47 -13.28
C TYR A 133 -8.02 22.99 -13.48
N ASP A 134 -8.53 23.47 -14.62
CA ASP A 134 -8.58 24.89 -14.97
C ASP A 134 -9.34 25.74 -13.93
N TYR A 135 -10.39 25.19 -13.32
CA TYR A 135 -11.14 25.89 -12.28
C TYR A 135 -10.36 26.02 -10.95
N HIS A 136 -9.71 24.94 -10.48
CA HIS A 136 -8.83 24.97 -9.31
C HIS A 136 -7.61 25.87 -9.53
N GLU A 137 -7.07 25.91 -10.75
CA GLU A 137 -5.99 26.83 -11.13
C GLU A 137 -6.43 28.29 -11.06
N LYS A 138 -7.61 28.63 -11.61
CA LYS A 138 -8.15 30.00 -11.62
C LYS A 138 -8.48 30.52 -10.21
N LEU A 139 -9.01 29.66 -9.35
CA LEU A 139 -9.38 30.04 -7.98
C LEU A 139 -8.20 30.05 -7.00
N ASN A 140 -7.06 29.43 -7.33
CA ASN A 140 -5.90 29.26 -6.46
C ASN A 140 -6.32 28.77 -5.05
N VAL A 141 -7.08 27.68 -5.02
CA VAL A 141 -7.62 27.08 -3.79
C VAL A 141 -6.53 26.37 -2.97
N LYS A 142 -6.73 26.24 -1.65
CA LYS A 142 -5.93 25.33 -0.85
C LYS A 142 -6.20 23.90 -1.32
N GLN A 143 -5.14 23.16 -1.61
CA GLN A 143 -5.25 21.81 -2.17
C GLN A 143 -4.54 20.79 -1.28
N ALA A 144 -5.22 19.68 -0.97
CA ALA A 144 -4.64 18.57 -0.23
C ALA A 144 -4.00 17.54 -1.16
N TYR A 145 -2.89 16.96 -0.71
CA TYR A 145 -2.11 15.98 -1.47
C TYR A 145 -1.88 14.74 -0.59
N TYR A 146 -2.48 13.62 -0.99
CA TYR A 146 -2.46 12.37 -0.24
C TYR A 146 -1.40 11.43 -0.82
N LEU A 147 -0.27 11.29 -0.13
CA LEU A 147 0.88 10.52 -0.60
C LEU A 147 0.83 9.11 -0.02
N SER A 148 0.84 8.10 -0.89
CA SER A 148 0.86 6.70 -0.45
C SER A 148 1.61 5.79 -1.42
N MET A 149 2.27 4.77 -0.84
CA MET A 149 2.88 3.66 -1.58
C MET A 149 1.85 2.68 -2.14
N GLU A 150 0.57 2.80 -1.79
CA GLU A 150 -0.47 1.90 -2.29
C GLU A 150 -1.73 2.64 -2.74
N PHE A 151 -2.30 2.21 -3.87
CA PHE A 151 -3.66 2.51 -4.31
C PHE A 151 -4.32 1.25 -4.90
N LEU A 152 -5.12 0.53 -4.11
CA LEU A 152 -5.98 -0.53 -4.62
C LEU A 152 -7.20 0.06 -5.35
N GLN A 153 -6.98 0.65 -6.53
CA GLN A 153 -8.06 1.20 -7.35
C GLN A 153 -9.08 0.14 -7.75
N GLY A 154 -8.59 -1.04 -8.16
CA GLY A 154 -9.40 -2.08 -8.80
C GLY A 154 -9.82 -1.69 -10.20
N ARG A 155 -10.81 -2.38 -10.76
CA ARG A 155 -11.46 -2.03 -12.02
C ARG A 155 -12.16 -0.67 -11.95
N ALA A 156 -12.01 0.17 -12.96
CA ALA A 156 -12.59 1.51 -13.02
C ALA A 156 -13.89 1.58 -13.82
N LEU A 157 -14.11 0.72 -14.83
CA LEU A 157 -15.19 0.88 -15.83
C LEU A 157 -16.57 1.12 -15.22
N LEU A 158 -17.01 0.21 -14.33
CA LEU A 158 -18.34 0.29 -13.71
C LEU A 158 -18.48 1.48 -12.75
N ASN A 159 -17.38 1.90 -12.12
CA ASN A 159 -17.39 3.03 -11.18
C ASN A 159 -17.42 4.36 -11.93
N ALA A 160 -16.64 4.50 -13.00
CA ALA A 160 -16.67 5.69 -13.86
C ALA A 160 -18.03 5.86 -14.55
N ILE A 161 -18.56 4.79 -15.16
CA ILE A 161 -19.91 4.80 -15.77
C ILE A 161 -21.00 5.12 -14.73
N GLY A 162 -20.88 4.57 -13.52
CA GLY A 162 -21.82 4.82 -12.43
C GLY A 162 -21.77 6.26 -11.90
N ASN A 163 -20.57 6.80 -11.65
CA ASN A 163 -20.37 8.16 -11.14
C ASN A 163 -20.82 9.23 -12.15
N LEU A 164 -20.71 8.94 -13.46
CA LEU A 164 -21.24 9.76 -14.56
C LEU A 164 -22.76 9.60 -14.80
N GLU A 165 -23.45 8.71 -14.07
CA GLU A 165 -24.87 8.35 -14.25
C GLU A 165 -25.24 7.74 -15.63
N LEU A 166 -24.26 7.15 -16.35
CA LEU A 166 -24.46 6.63 -17.71
C LEU A 166 -24.68 5.11 -17.80
N THR A 167 -24.90 4.41 -16.68
CA THR A 167 -25.01 2.93 -16.63
C THR A 167 -26.04 2.35 -17.58
N GLY A 168 -27.23 2.95 -17.68
CA GLY A 168 -28.27 2.49 -18.60
C GLY A 168 -27.87 2.68 -20.07
N ALA A 169 -27.31 3.85 -20.39
CA ALA A 169 -26.95 4.21 -21.76
C ALA A 169 -25.77 3.38 -22.29
N TYR A 170 -24.74 3.12 -21.47
CA TYR A 170 -23.64 2.22 -21.83
C TYR A 170 -24.09 0.76 -21.97
N ALA A 171 -24.99 0.27 -21.11
CA ALA A 171 -25.53 -1.08 -21.23
C ALA A 171 -26.32 -1.27 -22.54
N GLU A 172 -27.20 -0.30 -22.89
CA GLU A 172 -27.93 -0.34 -24.16
C GLU A 172 -27.00 -0.18 -25.38
N ALA A 173 -25.99 0.68 -25.30
CA ALA A 173 -25.00 0.88 -26.35
C ALA A 173 -24.21 -0.40 -26.65
N LEU A 174 -23.68 -1.07 -25.62
CA LEU A 174 -22.97 -2.34 -25.78
C LEU A 174 -23.90 -3.44 -26.33
N LYS A 175 -25.16 -3.46 -25.89
CA LYS A 175 -26.15 -4.43 -26.40
C LYS A 175 -26.42 -4.26 -27.89
N LYS A 176 -26.46 -3.02 -28.40
CA LYS A 176 -26.53 -2.73 -29.85
C LYS A 176 -25.27 -3.18 -30.61
N LEU A 177 -24.13 -3.27 -29.92
CA LEU A 177 -22.86 -3.77 -30.44
C LEU A 177 -22.64 -5.29 -30.19
N GLY A 178 -23.66 -6.01 -29.69
CA GLY A 178 -23.62 -7.45 -29.49
C GLY A 178 -23.01 -7.93 -28.16
N HIS A 179 -22.78 -7.03 -27.20
CA HIS A 179 -22.12 -7.33 -25.91
C HIS A 179 -22.99 -6.95 -24.70
N GLU A 180 -22.79 -7.62 -23.58
CA GLU A 180 -23.40 -7.25 -22.29
C GLU A 180 -22.34 -6.57 -21.40
N LEU A 181 -22.71 -5.51 -20.67
CA LEU A 181 -21.77 -4.66 -19.91
C LEU A 181 -20.98 -5.44 -18.84
N GLU A 182 -21.60 -6.42 -18.19
CA GLU A 182 -20.94 -7.28 -17.18
C GLU A 182 -19.81 -8.12 -17.81
N ASN A 183 -19.99 -8.61 -19.04
CA ASN A 183 -18.97 -9.36 -19.79
C ASN A 183 -17.83 -8.46 -20.26
N VAL A 184 -18.11 -7.21 -20.64
CA VAL A 184 -17.07 -6.25 -21.03
C VAL A 184 -16.26 -5.82 -19.79
N ALA A 185 -16.93 -5.57 -18.67
CA ALA A 185 -16.28 -5.24 -17.40
C ALA A 185 -15.50 -6.40 -16.75
N SER A 186 -15.72 -7.66 -17.18
CA SER A 186 -14.93 -8.80 -16.71
C SER A 186 -13.56 -8.92 -17.38
N GLN A 187 -13.33 -8.21 -18.50
CA GLN A 187 -12.04 -8.19 -19.20
C GLN A 187 -11.05 -7.16 -18.63
N GLU A 188 -11.53 -6.24 -17.81
CA GLU A 188 -10.68 -5.21 -17.21
C GLU A 188 -9.78 -5.82 -16.12
N PRO A 189 -8.44 -5.72 -16.22
CA PRO A 189 -7.55 -6.14 -15.15
C PRO A 189 -7.62 -5.15 -13.97
N ASP A 190 -7.52 -5.65 -12.74
CA ASP A 190 -7.28 -4.79 -11.57
C ASP A 190 -5.94 -4.04 -11.74
N ALA A 191 -5.96 -2.72 -11.57
CA ALA A 191 -4.73 -1.94 -11.56
C ALA A 191 -3.86 -2.34 -10.35
N ALA A 192 -2.70 -2.97 -10.61
CA ALA A 192 -1.84 -3.58 -9.60
C ALA A 192 -0.97 -2.54 -8.85
N LEU A 193 -1.61 -1.53 -8.28
CA LEU A 193 -1.00 -0.37 -7.65
C LEU A 193 -1.03 -0.43 -6.10
N GLY A 194 -1.48 -1.54 -5.51
CA GLY A 194 -1.62 -1.73 -4.06
C GLY A 194 -1.76 -3.19 -3.66
N ASN A 195 -1.93 -3.45 -2.36
CA ASN A 195 -2.01 -4.79 -1.76
C ASN A 195 -3.07 -4.89 -0.64
N GLY A 196 -3.10 -3.94 0.29
CA GLY A 196 -3.79 -4.07 1.56
C GLY A 196 -4.87 -3.02 1.86
N GLY A 197 -5.30 -2.99 3.13
CA GLY A 197 -6.26 -2.01 3.63
C GLY A 197 -5.79 -0.57 3.42
N LEU A 198 -4.48 -0.32 3.56
CA LEU A 198 -3.83 0.98 3.34
C LEU A 198 -4.14 1.55 1.95
N GLY A 199 -3.85 0.78 0.89
CA GLY A 199 -4.11 1.20 -0.48
C GLY A 199 -5.60 1.29 -0.84
N ARG A 200 -6.45 0.47 -0.22
CA ARG A 200 -7.89 0.53 -0.47
C ARG A 200 -8.56 1.69 0.24
N LEU A 201 -8.05 2.10 1.41
CA LEU A 201 -8.44 3.32 2.10
C LEU A 201 -8.12 4.53 1.24
N ALA A 202 -6.87 4.68 0.79
CA ALA A 202 -6.43 5.74 -0.11
C ALA A 202 -7.33 5.86 -1.36
N SER A 203 -7.69 4.71 -1.95
CA SER A 203 -8.56 4.66 -3.13
C SER A 203 -10.04 4.94 -2.83
N CYS A 204 -10.53 4.72 -1.60
CA CYS A 204 -11.86 5.16 -1.16
C CYS A 204 -11.87 6.67 -0.86
N PHE A 205 -10.80 7.19 -0.26
CA PHE A 205 -10.62 8.61 0.01
C PHE A 205 -10.68 9.45 -1.27
N LEU A 206 -10.02 9.02 -2.35
CA LEU A 206 -10.10 9.73 -3.63
C LEU A 206 -11.52 9.78 -4.20
N ASP A 207 -12.29 8.69 -4.15
CA ASP A 207 -13.68 8.69 -4.61
C ASP A 207 -14.58 9.61 -3.74
N SER A 208 -14.33 9.68 -2.44
CA SER A 208 -15.00 10.63 -1.52
C SER A 208 -14.59 12.09 -1.74
N LEU A 209 -13.30 12.37 -1.92
CA LEU A 209 -12.80 13.72 -2.24
C LEU A 209 -13.38 14.24 -3.57
N ALA A 210 -13.46 13.37 -4.59
CA ALA A 210 -14.07 13.69 -5.87
C ALA A 210 -15.56 14.02 -5.70
N THR A 211 -16.31 13.12 -5.05
CA THR A 211 -17.77 13.22 -4.85
C THR A 211 -18.17 14.44 -4.02
N LEU A 212 -17.41 14.75 -2.97
CA LEU A 212 -17.66 15.87 -2.06
C LEU A 212 -17.08 17.20 -2.56
N ASN A 213 -16.69 17.28 -3.84
CA ASN A 213 -16.15 18.48 -4.48
C ASN A 213 -14.86 19.04 -3.82
N TYR A 214 -14.10 18.25 -3.05
CA TYR A 214 -12.89 18.75 -2.39
C TYR A 214 -11.69 18.87 -3.36
N PRO A 215 -10.92 19.97 -3.31
CA PRO A 215 -9.69 20.14 -4.07
C PRO A 215 -8.57 19.30 -3.44
N ALA A 216 -8.44 18.05 -3.89
CA ALA A 216 -7.39 17.16 -3.42
C ALA A 216 -6.94 16.16 -4.49
N TRP A 217 -5.67 15.74 -4.44
CA TRP A 217 -5.09 14.72 -5.33
C TRP A 217 -4.44 13.58 -4.56
N GLY A 218 -4.35 12.41 -5.19
CA GLY A 218 -3.51 11.29 -4.74
C GLY A 218 -2.16 11.28 -5.46
N TYR A 219 -1.10 10.87 -4.75
CA TYR A 219 0.25 10.69 -5.28
C TYR A 219 0.78 9.29 -4.95
N GLY A 220 1.26 8.57 -5.97
CA GLY A 220 1.81 7.21 -5.84
C GLY A 220 2.83 6.85 -6.92
N LEU A 221 3.29 5.60 -6.93
CA LEU A 221 4.18 5.05 -7.97
C LEU A 221 3.41 4.15 -8.95
N ARG A 222 3.81 4.16 -10.23
CA ARG A 222 3.18 3.36 -11.30
C ARG A 222 3.78 1.95 -11.37
N TYR A 223 3.46 1.11 -10.40
CA TYR A 223 3.99 -0.27 -10.33
C TYR A 223 3.64 -1.12 -11.55
N LYS A 224 4.66 -1.76 -12.14
CA LYS A 224 4.51 -2.57 -13.35
C LYS A 224 3.93 -3.95 -13.07
N TYR A 225 4.43 -4.62 -12.04
CA TYR A 225 4.11 -6.03 -11.72
C TYR A 225 3.37 -6.17 -10.37
N GLY A 226 2.97 -5.05 -9.76
CA GLY A 226 2.27 -5.02 -8.48
C GLY A 226 3.06 -5.66 -7.34
N LEU A 227 2.36 -6.35 -6.44
CA LEU A 227 3.01 -7.21 -5.44
C LEU A 227 3.31 -8.59 -6.06
N PHE A 228 2.25 -9.33 -6.40
CA PHE A 228 2.25 -10.52 -7.27
C PHE A 228 0.80 -10.99 -7.49
N LYS A 229 0.56 -11.63 -8.64
CA LYS A 229 -0.62 -12.43 -8.97
C LYS A 229 -0.54 -13.77 -8.26
N GLN A 230 -1.55 -14.13 -7.48
CA GLN A 230 -1.52 -15.38 -6.70
C GLN A 230 -2.00 -16.56 -7.55
N ARG A 231 -1.23 -17.64 -7.57
CA ARG A 231 -1.70 -18.96 -8.03
C ARG A 231 -1.78 -19.92 -6.86
N ILE A 232 -2.73 -20.84 -6.93
CA ILE A 232 -2.88 -21.94 -5.99
C ILE A 232 -2.62 -23.23 -6.75
N THR A 233 -1.59 -23.95 -6.34
CA THR A 233 -1.21 -25.26 -6.89
C THR A 233 -1.27 -26.32 -5.81
N LYS A 234 -0.95 -27.57 -6.15
CA LYS A 234 -0.86 -28.68 -5.19
C LYS A 234 0.13 -28.40 -4.04
N ASP A 235 1.09 -27.49 -4.25
CA ASP A 235 2.17 -27.17 -3.32
C ASP A 235 1.83 -25.91 -2.48
N GLY A 236 0.69 -25.26 -2.73
CA GLY A 236 0.17 -24.12 -1.98
C GLY A 236 0.15 -22.84 -2.81
N GLN A 237 0.63 -21.73 -2.24
CA GLN A 237 0.74 -20.45 -2.93
C GLN A 237 2.00 -20.40 -3.82
N GLU A 238 1.80 -20.00 -5.08
CA GLU A 238 2.84 -19.57 -6.01
C GLU A 238 2.61 -18.11 -6.42
N GLU A 239 3.70 -17.35 -6.52
CA GLU A 239 3.72 -15.93 -6.87
C GLU A 239 4.12 -15.73 -8.34
N VAL A 240 3.34 -14.94 -9.10
CA VAL A 240 3.64 -14.58 -10.49
C VAL A 240 3.57 -13.05 -10.65
N ALA A 241 4.34 -12.46 -11.55
CA ALA A 241 4.21 -11.04 -11.87
C ALA A 241 2.80 -10.69 -12.41
N GLU A 242 2.26 -9.53 -12.04
CA GLU A 242 0.99 -9.02 -12.60
C GLU A 242 1.18 -8.53 -14.04
N ASP A 243 0.17 -8.73 -14.89
CA ASP A 243 0.18 -8.52 -16.35
C ASP A 243 -0.60 -7.26 -16.79
N TRP A 244 -1.10 -6.45 -15.84
CA TRP A 244 -2.08 -5.38 -16.06
C TRP A 244 -1.66 -4.25 -17.04
N LEU A 245 -0.37 -4.12 -17.35
CA LEU A 245 0.18 -3.11 -18.26
C LEU A 245 0.70 -3.67 -19.60
N GLU A 246 0.58 -4.97 -19.88
CA GLU A 246 1.12 -5.56 -21.12
C GLU A 246 0.51 -4.96 -22.40
N MET A 247 -0.77 -4.57 -22.35
CA MET A 247 -1.47 -3.86 -23.43
C MET A 247 -1.61 -2.34 -23.17
N GLY A 248 -0.97 -1.84 -22.12
CA GLY A 248 -1.20 -0.50 -21.57
C GLY A 248 -2.51 -0.38 -20.78
N ASN A 249 -2.64 0.71 -20.04
CA ASN A 249 -3.81 1.03 -19.23
C ASN A 249 -4.68 2.06 -19.98
N PRO A 250 -5.96 1.79 -20.29
CA PRO A 250 -6.79 2.73 -21.04
C PRO A 250 -7.23 3.95 -20.21
N TRP A 251 -7.04 3.95 -18.88
CA TRP A 251 -7.54 5.01 -17.98
C TRP A 251 -6.56 6.16 -17.74
N GLU A 252 -5.26 5.95 -17.97
CA GLU A 252 -4.23 6.94 -17.64
C GLU A 252 -3.96 7.94 -18.78
N VAL A 253 -3.39 9.10 -18.44
CA VAL A 253 -2.92 10.13 -19.36
C VAL A 253 -1.47 10.46 -19.02
N VAL A 254 -0.53 10.14 -19.90
CA VAL A 254 0.89 10.50 -19.70
C VAL A 254 1.09 12.00 -19.88
N ARG A 255 1.89 12.62 -19.01
CA ARG A 255 2.27 14.04 -19.06
C ARG A 255 3.76 14.15 -19.32
N ASN A 256 4.15 14.14 -20.60
CA ASN A 256 5.56 14.17 -21.00
C ASN A 256 6.26 15.50 -20.64
N ASP A 257 5.48 16.57 -20.45
CA ASP A 257 5.88 17.88 -19.96
C ASP A 257 6.09 17.92 -18.44
N VAL A 258 5.47 17.00 -17.69
CA VAL A 258 5.60 16.88 -16.23
C VAL A 258 6.62 15.77 -15.91
N SER A 259 7.89 16.16 -15.92
CA SER A 259 9.02 15.29 -15.61
C SER A 259 9.97 15.99 -14.63
N TYR A 260 10.21 15.36 -13.48
CA TYR A 260 11.12 15.86 -12.44
C TYR A 260 12.37 15.00 -12.32
N LEU A 261 13.50 15.62 -11.97
CA LEU A 261 14.73 14.90 -11.67
C LEU A 261 14.72 14.46 -10.20
N VAL A 262 15.08 13.20 -9.95
CA VAL A 262 15.29 12.65 -8.62
C VAL A 262 16.72 12.13 -8.55
N LYS A 263 17.47 12.57 -7.53
CA LYS A 263 18.87 12.24 -7.32
C LYS A 263 19.03 11.16 -6.26
N PHE A 264 20.07 10.33 -6.38
CA PHE A 264 20.53 9.40 -5.35
C PHE A 264 22.06 9.47 -5.20
N TYR A 265 22.56 9.06 -4.04
CA TYR A 265 23.99 9.09 -3.68
C TYR A 265 24.58 10.51 -3.76
N GLY A 266 25.74 10.68 -4.39
CA GLY A 266 26.40 11.98 -4.50
C GLY A 266 27.01 12.45 -3.17
N LYS A 267 27.21 13.76 -3.04
CA LYS A 267 27.75 14.42 -1.84
C LYS A 267 27.23 15.85 -1.72
N VAL A 268 27.34 16.41 -0.53
CA VAL A 268 27.03 17.83 -0.28
C VAL A 268 28.32 18.65 -0.35
N GLU A 269 28.27 19.77 -1.06
CA GLU A 269 29.33 20.78 -1.08
C GLU A 269 28.77 22.13 -0.62
N SER A 270 29.60 22.95 0.04
CA SER A 270 29.25 24.32 0.40
C SER A 270 29.70 25.29 -0.70
N GLY A 271 28.76 26.04 -1.26
CA GLY A 271 29.02 27.11 -2.22
C GLY A 271 29.72 28.31 -1.60
N SER A 272 30.28 29.17 -2.45
CA SER A 272 30.95 30.42 -2.03
C SER A 272 30.03 31.46 -1.39
N ASP A 273 28.70 31.30 -1.52
CA ASP A 273 27.65 32.07 -0.87
C ASP A 273 27.16 31.42 0.46
N GLY A 274 27.82 30.34 0.89
CA GLY A 274 27.47 29.58 2.09
C GLY A 274 26.32 28.57 1.90
N LYS A 275 25.70 28.50 0.72
CA LYS A 275 24.59 27.55 0.47
C LYS A 275 25.11 26.13 0.30
N LYS A 276 24.32 25.16 0.73
CA LYS A 276 24.57 23.74 0.50
C LYS A 276 24.08 23.34 -0.90
N HIS A 277 24.88 22.54 -1.60
CA HIS A 277 24.56 22.00 -2.91
C HIS A 277 24.78 20.49 -2.92
N TRP A 278 23.73 19.72 -3.23
CA TRP A 278 23.81 18.27 -3.39
C TRP A 278 24.16 17.92 -4.84
N ILE A 279 25.36 17.38 -5.07
CA ILE A 279 25.93 17.17 -6.40
C ILE A 279 26.44 15.74 -6.64
N GLY A 280 26.65 15.41 -7.91
CA GLY A 280 27.07 14.08 -8.36
C GLY A 280 25.98 13.03 -8.15
N GLY A 281 26.39 11.78 -7.96
CA GLY A 281 25.47 10.67 -7.74
C GLY A 281 24.81 10.13 -9.01
N GLU A 282 23.65 9.53 -8.85
CA GLU A 282 22.77 8.99 -9.88
C GLU A 282 21.57 9.91 -10.06
N ASP A 283 21.21 10.27 -11.29
CA ASP A 283 20.02 11.06 -11.60
C ASP A 283 19.03 10.23 -12.43
N ILE A 284 17.76 10.24 -12.03
CA ILE A 284 16.66 9.61 -12.78
C ILE A 284 15.56 10.64 -13.08
N LYS A 285 14.69 10.32 -14.04
CA LYS A 285 13.51 11.13 -14.39
C LYS A 285 12.24 10.43 -13.90
N ALA A 286 11.44 11.13 -13.10
CA ALA A 286 10.10 10.71 -12.71
C ALA A 286 9.07 11.41 -13.62
N VAL A 287 8.36 10.63 -14.44
CA VAL A 287 7.35 11.12 -15.40
C VAL A 287 5.95 10.85 -14.87
N ALA A 288 5.07 11.85 -14.93
CA ALA A 288 3.70 11.73 -14.44
C ALA A 288 2.75 10.98 -15.40
N TYR A 289 1.91 10.13 -14.81
CA TYR A 289 0.75 9.50 -15.43
C TYR A 289 -0.48 9.84 -14.58
N ASP A 290 -1.42 10.58 -15.14
CA ASP A 290 -2.63 11.01 -14.46
C ASP A 290 -3.74 9.98 -14.65
N VAL A 291 -4.37 9.54 -13.56
CA VAL A 291 -5.57 8.69 -13.56
C VAL A 291 -6.74 9.54 -13.02
N PRO A 292 -7.67 9.98 -13.89
CA PRO A 292 -8.82 10.78 -13.46
C PRO A 292 -9.75 10.02 -12.52
N ILE A 293 -10.16 10.66 -11.43
CA ILE A 293 -11.09 10.09 -10.43
C ILE A 293 -12.41 10.89 -10.48
N PRO A 294 -13.47 10.39 -11.13
CA PRO A 294 -14.76 11.09 -11.21
C PRO A 294 -15.52 11.01 -9.88
N GLY A 295 -16.10 12.12 -9.43
CA GLY A 295 -17.05 12.14 -8.32
C GLY A 295 -18.45 11.67 -8.71
N TYR A 296 -19.21 11.11 -7.77
CA TYR A 296 -20.59 10.69 -7.97
C TYR A 296 -21.53 11.88 -8.13
N LYS A 297 -22.29 11.93 -9.24
CA LYS A 297 -23.25 13.01 -9.56
C LYS A 297 -22.68 14.43 -9.53
N THR A 298 -21.39 14.58 -9.79
CA THR A 298 -20.71 15.89 -9.90
C THR A 298 -19.84 15.94 -11.16
N LYS A 299 -19.53 17.15 -11.62
CA LYS A 299 -18.49 17.36 -12.64
C LYS A 299 -17.09 17.28 -12.05
N ASN A 300 -16.93 17.42 -10.73
CA ASN A 300 -15.62 17.36 -10.11
C ASN A 300 -14.91 16.02 -10.38
N THR A 301 -13.80 16.09 -11.09
CA THR A 301 -12.98 14.93 -11.46
C THR A 301 -11.54 15.23 -11.07
N ILE A 302 -11.14 14.71 -9.91
CA ILE A 302 -9.80 14.92 -9.35
C ILE A 302 -8.79 13.95 -9.98
N ASN A 303 -7.58 13.88 -9.42
CA ASN A 303 -6.46 13.16 -10.00
C ASN A 303 -5.81 12.18 -9.00
N LEU A 304 -5.45 11.00 -9.48
CA LEU A 304 -4.35 10.21 -8.93
C LEU A 304 -3.17 10.32 -9.88
N ARG A 305 -2.10 11.02 -9.47
CA ARG A 305 -0.86 11.13 -10.24
C ARG A 305 0.11 10.02 -9.82
N LEU A 306 0.54 9.25 -10.79
CA LEU A 306 1.46 8.13 -10.62
C LEU A 306 2.80 8.43 -11.28
N TRP A 307 3.88 8.25 -10.54
CA TRP A 307 5.24 8.42 -11.05
C TRP A 307 5.76 7.14 -11.70
N SER A 308 6.26 7.25 -12.93
CA SER A 308 7.04 6.22 -13.61
C SER A 308 8.49 6.69 -13.73
N THR A 309 9.42 5.90 -13.21
CA THR A 309 10.86 6.19 -13.26
C THR A 309 11.49 5.72 -14.56
N LYS A 310 12.36 6.56 -15.13
CA LYS A 310 13.12 6.30 -16.36
C LYS A 310 14.50 6.93 -16.28
N ALA A 311 15.51 6.29 -16.86
CA ALA A 311 16.76 6.96 -17.21
C ALA A 311 16.59 7.73 -18.52
N SER A 312 17.54 8.59 -18.86
CA SER A 312 17.59 9.23 -20.17
C SER A 312 18.14 8.25 -21.23
N SER A 313 17.75 8.42 -22.49
CA SER A 313 18.29 7.56 -23.57
C SER A 313 19.79 7.79 -23.83
N GLU A 314 20.36 8.89 -23.33
CA GLU A 314 21.80 9.17 -23.35
C GLU A 314 22.59 8.35 -22.30
N ASP A 315 21.91 7.78 -21.31
CA ASP A 315 22.51 6.93 -20.27
C ASP A 315 22.68 5.46 -20.71
N PHE A 316 22.26 5.12 -21.94
CA PHE A 316 22.49 3.80 -22.54
C PHE A 316 23.89 3.71 -23.13
N ASP A 317 24.76 2.88 -22.55
CA ASP A 317 26.16 2.77 -22.98
C ASP A 317 26.28 1.98 -24.30
N LEU A 318 26.27 2.73 -25.41
CA LEU A 318 26.51 2.23 -26.76
C LEU A 318 27.90 1.60 -26.92
N HIS A 319 28.92 1.98 -26.14
CA HIS A 319 30.22 1.33 -26.22
C HIS A 319 30.12 -0.09 -25.64
N ALA A 320 29.63 -0.24 -24.41
CA ALA A 320 29.35 -1.54 -23.80
C ALA A 320 28.42 -2.41 -24.66
N PHE A 321 27.40 -1.83 -25.29
CA PHE A 321 26.52 -2.58 -26.19
C PHE A 321 27.28 -3.16 -27.38
N ASN A 322 28.12 -2.35 -28.04
CA ASN A 322 28.88 -2.78 -29.21
C ASN A 322 30.07 -3.69 -28.88
N THR A 323 30.55 -3.74 -27.63
CA THR A 323 31.53 -4.74 -27.14
C THR A 323 30.88 -6.05 -26.69
N GLY A 324 29.55 -6.13 -26.65
CA GLY A 324 28.79 -7.32 -26.21
C GLY A 324 28.43 -7.35 -24.72
N GLU A 325 28.79 -6.31 -23.96
CA GLU A 325 28.48 -6.14 -22.53
C GLU A 325 27.03 -5.64 -22.33
N HIS A 326 26.04 -6.32 -22.91
CA HIS A 326 24.65 -5.84 -23.00
C HIS A 326 23.99 -5.51 -21.64
N THR A 327 24.31 -6.26 -20.57
CA THR A 327 23.78 -6.00 -19.23
C THR A 327 24.24 -4.65 -18.69
N LYS A 328 25.52 -4.31 -18.89
CA LYS A 328 26.12 -3.03 -18.51
C LYS A 328 25.59 -1.89 -19.37
N ALA A 329 25.39 -2.12 -20.67
CA ALA A 329 24.77 -1.16 -21.57
C ALA A 329 23.38 -0.69 -21.11
N TYR A 330 22.62 -1.59 -20.47
CA TYR A 330 21.27 -1.32 -19.96
C TYR A 330 21.23 -0.98 -18.46
N GLU A 331 22.37 -0.94 -17.75
CA GLU A 331 22.40 -0.89 -16.27
C GLU A 331 21.73 0.36 -15.69
N ALA A 332 21.99 1.54 -16.25
CA ALA A 332 21.35 2.79 -15.83
C ALA A 332 19.83 2.77 -16.02
N LEU A 333 19.36 2.22 -17.16
CA LEU A 333 17.94 2.09 -17.47
C LEU A 333 17.27 1.10 -16.51
N ALA A 334 17.87 -0.08 -16.30
CA ALA A 334 17.38 -1.07 -15.34
C ALA A 334 17.30 -0.51 -13.90
N ASN A 335 18.30 0.25 -13.48
CA ASN A 335 18.35 0.83 -12.13
C ASN A 335 17.27 1.90 -11.91
N ALA A 336 16.94 2.69 -12.94
CA ALA A 336 15.81 3.62 -12.89
C ALA A 336 14.47 2.87 -12.92
N GLU A 337 14.27 1.94 -13.87
CA GLU A 337 13.00 1.24 -14.07
C GLU A 337 12.62 0.33 -12.89
N LYS A 338 13.59 -0.33 -12.23
CA LYS A 338 13.32 -1.28 -11.14
C LYS A 338 12.62 -0.67 -9.93
N ILE A 339 12.73 0.65 -9.73
CA ILE A 339 11.99 1.41 -8.71
C ILE A 339 10.47 1.24 -8.91
N CYS A 340 9.98 1.20 -10.14
CA CYS A 340 8.56 1.01 -10.45
C CYS A 340 8.19 -0.43 -10.82
N TYR A 341 9.02 -1.45 -10.55
CA TYR A 341 8.68 -2.84 -10.88
C TYR A 341 7.70 -3.48 -9.90
N VAL A 342 8.09 -3.58 -8.63
CA VAL A 342 7.36 -4.34 -7.60
C VAL A 342 7.02 -3.45 -6.41
N LEU A 343 5.80 -3.56 -5.89
CA LEU A 343 5.36 -2.98 -4.63
C LEU A 343 5.97 -3.77 -3.47
N TYR A 344 6.64 -3.08 -2.54
CA TYR A 344 7.31 -3.69 -1.40
C TYR A 344 8.30 -4.81 -1.78
N PRO A 345 9.37 -4.49 -2.53
CA PRO A 345 10.43 -5.44 -2.81
C PRO A 345 11.04 -5.97 -1.50
N GLY A 346 11.42 -7.24 -1.48
CA GLY A 346 12.02 -7.87 -0.30
C GLY A 346 13.30 -7.16 0.14
N ASP A 347 13.38 -6.81 1.42
CA ASP A 347 14.37 -5.92 2.04
C ASP A 347 15.23 -6.63 3.10
N GLU A 348 15.27 -7.96 3.08
CA GLU A 348 16.23 -8.76 3.84
C GLU A 348 17.67 -8.38 3.43
N SER A 349 17.92 -8.18 2.13
CA SER A 349 19.21 -7.77 1.55
C SER A 349 19.43 -6.26 1.56
N MET A 350 20.70 -5.84 1.50
CA MET A 350 21.06 -4.42 1.41
C MET A 350 20.59 -3.77 0.10
N GLU A 351 20.58 -4.48 -1.03
CA GLU A 351 20.03 -3.95 -2.28
C GLU A 351 18.51 -3.73 -2.18
N GLY A 352 17.78 -4.66 -1.53
CA GLY A 352 16.35 -4.52 -1.27
C GLY A 352 16.03 -3.29 -0.42
N LYS A 353 16.80 -3.08 0.66
CA LYS A 353 16.74 -1.88 1.51
C LYS A 353 16.99 -0.60 0.72
N VAL A 354 18.05 -0.55 -0.09
CA VAL A 354 18.34 0.58 -0.99
C VAL A 354 17.16 0.83 -1.94
N LEU A 355 16.63 -0.21 -2.59
CA LEU A 355 15.54 -0.07 -3.56
C LEU A 355 14.26 0.46 -2.91
N ARG A 356 13.91 -0.04 -1.72
CA ARG A 356 12.74 0.42 -0.97
C ARG A 356 12.88 1.88 -0.53
N LEU A 357 14.06 2.30 -0.06
CA LEU A 357 14.32 3.71 0.26
C LEU A 357 14.34 4.60 -1.00
N LYS A 358 14.86 4.11 -2.14
CA LYS A 358 14.75 4.79 -3.45
C LYS A 358 13.29 4.98 -3.88
N GLN A 359 12.41 4.00 -3.68
CA GLN A 359 10.98 4.11 -3.97
C GLN A 359 10.33 5.23 -3.15
N GLN A 360 10.52 5.24 -1.83
CA GLN A 360 10.00 6.27 -0.94
C GLN A 360 10.49 7.65 -1.34
N TYR A 361 11.80 7.83 -1.54
CA TYR A 361 12.36 9.13 -1.90
C TYR A 361 11.86 9.63 -3.27
N THR A 362 11.71 8.74 -4.25
CA THR A 362 11.13 9.07 -5.56
C THR A 362 9.71 9.62 -5.42
N LEU A 363 8.86 8.95 -4.62
CA LEU A 363 7.51 9.40 -4.35
C LEU A 363 7.50 10.79 -3.71
N CYS A 364 8.32 11.00 -2.67
CA CYS A 364 8.39 12.28 -1.95
C CYS A 364 8.90 13.42 -2.85
N SER A 365 10.06 13.24 -3.49
CA SER A 365 10.71 14.31 -4.25
C SER A 365 9.94 14.70 -5.51
N ALA A 366 9.49 13.73 -6.32
CA ALA A 366 8.74 14.05 -7.54
C ALA A 366 7.39 14.75 -7.20
N SER A 367 6.70 14.28 -6.16
CA SER A 367 5.42 14.88 -5.73
C SER A 367 5.60 16.29 -5.16
N LEU A 368 6.59 16.51 -4.29
CA LEU A 368 6.86 17.85 -3.73
C LEU A 368 7.34 18.84 -4.78
N GLN A 369 8.17 18.42 -5.73
CA GLN A 369 8.56 19.27 -6.86
C GLN A 369 7.35 19.70 -7.70
N ASP A 370 6.38 18.81 -7.95
CA ASP A 370 5.15 19.16 -8.68
C ASP A 370 4.21 20.08 -7.89
N ILE A 371 4.02 19.79 -6.60
CA ILE A 371 3.23 20.63 -5.69
C ILE A 371 3.79 22.06 -5.65
N ILE A 372 5.12 22.19 -5.53
CA ILE A 372 5.81 23.48 -5.55
C ILE A 372 5.66 24.17 -6.90
N ALA A 373 5.87 23.46 -8.02
CA ALA A 373 5.68 24.02 -9.36
C ALA A 373 4.23 24.51 -9.58
N CYS A 374 3.23 23.81 -9.06
CA CYS A 374 1.84 24.25 -9.09
C CYS A 374 1.59 25.49 -8.22
N PHE A 375 2.13 25.53 -6.99
CA PHE A 375 2.03 26.72 -6.13
C PHE A 375 2.67 27.96 -6.76
N GLU A 376 3.89 27.85 -7.30
CA GLU A 376 4.58 28.96 -7.95
C GLU A 376 3.80 29.46 -9.18
N ARG A 377 3.30 28.53 -10.00
CA ARG A 377 2.51 28.84 -11.19
C ARG A 377 1.16 29.50 -10.87
N ARG A 378 0.49 29.12 -9.78
CA ARG A 378 -0.74 29.77 -9.28
C ARG A 378 -0.49 31.14 -8.63
N SER A 379 0.65 31.30 -7.96
CA SER A 379 1.05 32.55 -7.31
C SER A 379 1.55 33.63 -8.29
N GLY A 380 1.98 33.22 -9.49
CA GLY A 380 2.41 34.12 -10.54
C GLY A 380 3.72 34.84 -10.19
N ALA A 381 3.79 36.15 -10.47
CA ALA A 381 5.04 36.91 -10.39
C ALA A 381 5.48 37.32 -8.97
N ASN A 382 4.64 37.14 -7.94
CA ASN A 382 4.90 37.62 -6.58
C ASN A 382 4.69 36.48 -5.56
N ILE A 383 5.58 35.50 -5.58
CA ILE A 383 5.52 34.31 -4.72
C ILE A 383 5.88 34.70 -3.28
N LYS A 384 5.01 34.40 -2.31
CA LYS A 384 5.29 34.48 -0.88
C LYS A 384 5.23 33.10 -0.26
N TRP A 385 6.36 32.55 0.15
CA TRP A 385 6.45 31.19 0.71
C TRP A 385 5.67 31.00 2.00
N GLU A 386 5.45 32.07 2.77
CA GLU A 386 4.58 32.08 3.95
C GLU A 386 3.11 31.71 3.64
N GLU A 387 2.66 31.89 2.39
CA GLU A 387 1.32 31.48 1.92
C GLU A 387 1.27 29.99 1.49
N PHE A 388 2.40 29.28 1.44
CA PHE A 388 2.47 27.87 1.03
C PHE A 388 1.61 26.93 1.90
N PRO A 389 1.69 26.92 3.24
CA PRO A 389 0.83 26.06 4.07
C PRO A 389 -0.65 26.49 4.06
N GLU A 390 -0.95 27.70 3.59
CA GLU A 390 -2.33 28.17 3.35
C GLU A 390 -2.87 27.76 1.97
N LYS A 391 -2.00 27.22 1.10
CA LYS A 391 -2.33 26.72 -0.25
C LYS A 391 -2.08 25.22 -0.45
N VAL A 392 -1.32 24.59 0.45
CA VAL A 392 -0.89 23.20 0.35
C VAL A 392 -1.13 22.49 1.69
N ALA A 393 -1.67 21.28 1.64
CA ALA A 393 -1.60 20.31 2.74
C ALA A 393 -1.06 18.97 2.21
N VAL A 394 -0.12 18.35 2.90
CA VAL A 394 0.51 17.07 2.51
C VAL A 394 0.20 16.03 3.58
N GLN A 395 -0.58 15.01 3.22
CA GLN A 395 -0.87 13.88 4.10
C GLN A 395 0.09 12.73 3.83
N MET A 396 0.85 12.36 4.86
CA MET A 396 1.67 11.15 4.89
C MET A 396 0.82 9.96 5.33
N ASN A 397 0.59 9.02 4.41
CA ASN A 397 -0.13 7.78 4.70
C ASN A 397 0.84 6.68 5.16
N ASP A 398 0.87 6.44 6.48
CA ASP A 398 1.94 5.71 7.18
C ASP A 398 3.29 6.44 7.11
N THR A 399 4.38 5.75 7.47
CA THR A 399 5.77 6.23 7.54
C THR A 399 6.50 6.19 6.18
N HIS A 400 5.98 5.48 5.17
CA HIS A 400 6.66 5.41 3.88
C HIS A 400 6.99 6.78 3.23
N PRO A 401 6.14 7.82 3.30
CA PRO A 401 6.46 9.15 2.75
C PRO A 401 7.12 10.11 3.76
N THR A 402 7.67 9.65 4.89
CA THR A 402 8.36 10.52 5.90
C THR A 402 9.38 11.46 5.27
N LEU A 403 10.08 11.01 4.22
CA LEU A 403 11.09 11.81 3.51
C LEU A 403 10.54 13.10 2.87
N CYS A 404 9.22 13.32 2.85
CA CYS A 404 8.63 14.61 2.52
C CYS A 404 9.12 15.74 3.44
N ILE A 405 9.33 15.47 4.73
CA ILE A 405 9.79 16.47 5.71
C ILE A 405 11.17 17.01 5.32
N PRO A 406 12.25 16.18 5.26
CA PRO A 406 13.57 16.69 4.90
C PRO A 406 13.68 17.11 3.42
N GLU A 407 12.88 16.55 2.50
CA GLU A 407 12.88 17.00 1.10
C GLU A 407 12.24 18.37 0.90
N LEU A 408 11.15 18.69 1.61
CA LEU A 408 10.54 20.03 1.55
C LEU A 408 11.51 21.07 2.13
N MET A 409 12.14 20.77 3.28
CA MET A 409 13.22 21.57 3.85
C MET A 409 14.36 21.80 2.84
N ARG A 410 14.85 20.73 2.19
CA ARG A 410 15.90 20.80 1.18
C ARG A 410 15.53 21.70 0.00
N ILE A 411 14.31 21.60 -0.52
CA ILE A 411 13.87 22.45 -1.65
C ILE A 411 13.78 23.91 -1.21
N LEU A 412 13.15 24.20 -0.07
CA LEU A 412 12.96 25.56 0.43
C LEU A 412 14.30 26.25 0.74
N ILE A 413 15.24 25.56 1.38
CA ILE A 413 16.56 26.11 1.73
C ILE A 413 17.47 26.14 0.50
N ASP A 414 17.79 24.99 -0.08
CA ASP A 414 18.88 24.87 -1.07
C ASP A 414 18.48 25.47 -2.42
N LEU A 415 17.21 25.37 -2.83
CA LEU A 415 16.73 25.81 -4.14
C LEU A 415 15.98 27.15 -4.10
N LYS A 416 15.20 27.42 -3.04
CA LYS A 416 14.42 28.67 -2.91
C LYS A 416 15.11 29.73 -2.04
N GLY A 417 16.11 29.35 -1.24
CA GLY A 417 16.95 30.26 -0.47
C GLY A 417 16.33 30.81 0.81
N LEU A 418 15.34 30.11 1.38
CA LEU A 418 14.78 30.46 2.69
C LEU A 418 15.78 30.16 3.82
N SER A 419 15.61 30.85 4.95
CA SER A 419 16.28 30.45 6.20
C SER A 419 15.70 29.15 6.75
N TRP A 420 16.44 28.50 7.65
CA TRP A 420 16.01 27.29 8.33
C TRP A 420 14.65 27.47 9.02
N ASN A 421 14.50 28.51 9.86
CA ASN A 421 13.29 28.75 10.64
C ASN A 421 12.06 29.00 9.75
N GLU A 422 12.20 29.73 8.64
CA GLU A 422 11.10 29.95 7.68
C GLU A 422 10.70 28.63 7.00
N ALA A 423 11.68 27.86 6.51
CA ALA A 423 11.44 26.58 5.86
C ALA A 423 10.82 25.54 6.81
N TRP A 424 11.26 25.52 8.08
CA TRP A 424 10.77 24.60 9.10
C TRP A 424 9.33 24.92 9.52
N ASN A 425 9.03 26.21 9.74
CA ASN A 425 7.68 26.66 10.03
C ASN A 425 6.69 26.30 8.91
N ILE A 426 7.09 26.52 7.65
CA ILE A 426 6.31 26.11 6.46
C ILE A 426 6.13 24.59 6.42
N THR A 427 7.20 23.83 6.63
CA THR A 427 7.17 22.35 6.56
C THR A 427 6.22 21.78 7.61
N CYS A 428 6.38 22.17 8.88
CA CYS A 428 5.53 21.73 9.98
C CYS A 428 4.05 22.02 9.74
N ARG A 429 3.70 23.23 9.26
CA ARG A 429 2.30 23.59 8.94
C ARG A 429 1.75 22.95 7.66
N THR A 430 2.60 22.43 6.78
CA THR A 430 2.17 21.77 5.54
C THR A 430 1.89 20.28 5.74
N VAL A 431 2.66 19.60 6.58
CA VAL A 431 2.70 18.13 6.66
C VAL A 431 1.85 17.60 7.83
N ALA A 432 1.10 16.52 7.58
CA ALA A 432 0.39 15.76 8.60
C ALA A 432 0.57 14.25 8.41
N TYR A 433 0.46 13.47 9.50
CA TYR A 433 0.79 12.05 9.56
C TYR A 433 -0.42 11.21 10.00
N THR A 434 -0.74 10.15 9.25
CA THR A 434 -1.67 9.10 9.70
C THR A 434 -0.90 7.81 9.99
N ASN A 435 -1.03 7.31 11.22
CA ASN A 435 -0.49 6.02 11.65
C ASN A 435 -1.54 4.91 11.51
N HIS A 436 -1.10 3.70 11.10
CA HIS A 436 -1.94 2.50 10.95
C HIS A 436 -1.42 1.29 11.75
N THR A 437 -0.52 1.54 12.71
CA THR A 437 0.36 0.51 13.28
C THR A 437 0.34 0.57 14.80
N VAL A 438 -0.23 -0.47 15.42
CA VAL A 438 -0.28 -0.61 16.89
C VAL A 438 1.08 -0.94 17.49
N LEU A 439 1.85 -1.81 16.84
CA LEU A 439 3.10 -2.37 17.38
C LEU A 439 4.28 -1.40 17.18
N PRO A 440 4.93 -0.89 18.24
CA PRO A 440 6.09 0.01 18.11
C PRO A 440 7.26 -0.60 17.33
N GLU A 441 7.46 -1.91 17.41
CA GLU A 441 8.49 -2.67 16.68
C GLU A 441 8.23 -2.77 15.17
N ALA A 442 7.00 -2.49 14.71
CA ALA A 442 6.63 -2.45 13.30
C ALA A 442 6.72 -1.05 12.68
N LEU A 443 7.16 -0.04 13.44
CA LEU A 443 7.44 1.31 12.93
C LEU A 443 8.77 1.33 12.17
N GLU A 444 8.79 1.98 11.01
CA GLU A 444 9.93 1.92 10.09
C GLU A 444 11.20 2.55 10.67
N LYS A 445 12.30 1.79 10.67
CA LYS A 445 13.64 2.23 11.04
C LYS A 445 14.64 1.95 9.91
N TRP A 446 15.50 2.92 9.60
CA TRP A 446 16.56 2.76 8.60
C TRP A 446 17.95 2.82 9.24
N SER A 447 18.92 2.08 8.69
CA SER A 447 20.33 2.28 9.03
C SER A 447 20.75 3.71 8.63
N LEU A 448 21.37 4.43 9.56
CA LEU A 448 21.88 5.78 9.32
C LEU A 448 22.93 5.80 8.20
N GLU A 449 23.85 4.83 8.20
CA GLU A 449 24.90 4.70 7.17
C GLU A 449 24.32 4.53 5.76
N LEU A 450 23.27 3.69 5.63
CA LEU A 450 22.56 3.50 4.37
C LEU A 450 21.91 4.82 3.92
N MET A 451 21.23 5.51 4.83
CA MET A 451 20.56 6.78 4.50
C MET A 451 21.57 7.88 4.17
N GLN A 452 22.69 7.97 4.88
CA GLN A 452 23.76 8.93 4.61
C GLN A 452 24.41 8.68 3.25
N LYS A 453 24.63 7.41 2.89
CA LYS A 453 25.17 7.05 1.59
C LYS A 453 24.20 7.37 0.45
N LEU A 454 22.90 7.15 0.61
CA LEU A 454 21.91 7.31 -0.46
C LEU A 454 21.37 8.75 -0.57
N LEU A 455 21.21 9.44 0.57
CA LEU A 455 20.53 10.73 0.73
C LEU A 455 21.31 11.64 1.70
N PRO A 456 22.59 11.97 1.41
CA PRO A 456 23.48 12.64 2.37
C PRO A 456 22.96 14.01 2.84
N ARG A 457 22.29 14.76 1.95
CA ARG A 457 21.71 16.07 2.30
C ARG A 457 20.50 15.94 3.23
N HIS A 458 19.73 14.87 3.11
CA HIS A 458 18.58 14.62 3.97
C HIS A 458 19.02 14.22 5.38
N VAL A 459 20.15 13.51 5.51
CA VAL A 459 20.72 13.22 6.84
C VAL A 459 21.22 14.48 7.52
N GLU A 460 21.95 15.38 6.83
CA GLU A 460 22.31 16.70 7.41
C GLU A 460 21.07 17.46 7.94
N ILE A 461 19.94 17.36 7.24
CA ILE A 461 18.67 17.99 7.65
C ILE A 461 18.03 17.27 8.83
N ILE A 462 18.06 15.94 8.86
CA ILE A 462 17.52 15.13 9.97
C ILE A 462 18.34 15.33 11.25
N GLU A 463 19.66 15.47 11.15
CA GLU A 463 20.56 15.80 12.28
C GLU A 463 20.18 17.14 12.91
N MET A 464 19.96 18.18 12.11
CA MET A 464 19.50 19.49 12.61
C MET A 464 18.08 19.44 13.23
N ILE A 465 17.18 18.61 12.70
CA ILE A 465 15.84 18.40 13.30
C ILE A 465 15.95 17.64 14.65
N ASP A 466 16.85 16.64 14.75
CA ASP A 466 17.10 15.92 16.01
C ASP A 466 17.74 16.86 17.05
N GLU A 467 18.61 17.79 16.63
CA GLU A 467 19.21 18.81 17.52
C GLU A 467 18.17 19.79 18.09
N GLU A 468 17.27 20.35 17.27
CA GLU A 468 16.15 21.17 17.77
C GLU A 468 15.19 20.39 18.68
N LEU A 469 14.96 19.10 18.38
CA LEU A 469 14.17 18.23 19.24
C LEU A 469 14.85 18.01 20.60
N VAL A 470 16.17 17.78 20.62
CA VAL A 470 16.94 17.66 21.87
C VAL A 470 16.85 18.95 22.68
N ASP A 471 17.03 20.12 22.06
CA ASP A 471 16.87 21.43 22.73
C ASP A 471 15.46 21.62 23.34
N THR A 472 14.43 21.23 22.59
CA THR A 472 13.03 21.25 23.06
C THR A 472 12.83 20.34 24.27
N ILE A 473 13.37 19.12 24.25
CA ILE A 473 13.26 18.15 25.36
C ILE A 473 14.01 18.65 26.60
N VAL A 474 15.22 19.18 26.43
CA VAL A 474 16.03 19.75 27.52
C VAL A 474 15.33 20.98 28.12
N SER A 475 14.69 21.81 27.30
CA SER A 475 13.95 22.99 27.74
C SER A 475 12.69 22.64 28.55
N GLU A 476 11.96 21.59 28.17
CA GLU A 476 10.73 21.16 28.85
C GLU A 476 11.00 20.36 30.14
N TYR A 477 11.93 19.41 30.11
CA TYR A 477 12.20 18.52 31.25
C TYR A 477 13.31 19.00 32.19
N GLY A 478 14.16 19.92 31.72
CA GLY A 478 15.31 20.43 32.46
C GLY A 478 16.44 19.40 32.64
N THR A 479 17.51 19.82 33.30
CA THR A 479 18.73 19.02 33.54
C THR A 479 18.87 18.50 34.97
N ALA A 480 17.91 18.80 35.86
CA ALA A 480 17.97 18.44 37.27
C ALA A 480 17.68 16.96 37.55
N ASP A 481 16.85 16.31 36.73
CA ASP A 481 16.57 14.88 36.76
C ASP A 481 17.17 14.22 35.52
N SER A 482 18.43 13.80 35.64
CA SER A 482 19.20 13.21 34.55
C SER A 482 18.59 11.89 34.06
N GLU A 483 18.07 11.05 34.96
CA GLU A 483 17.44 9.76 34.59
C GLU A 483 16.15 9.97 33.79
N LEU A 484 15.32 10.94 34.19
CA LEU A 484 14.13 11.31 33.43
C LEU A 484 14.49 11.88 32.05
N LEU A 485 15.49 12.76 31.99
CA LEU A 485 15.94 13.36 30.73
C LEU A 485 16.50 12.30 29.77
N GLU A 486 17.38 11.40 30.24
CA GLU A 486 17.92 10.30 29.44
C GLU A 486 16.79 9.42 28.88
N LYS A 487 15.82 9.05 29.73
CA LYS A 487 14.65 8.29 29.32
C LYS A 487 13.84 9.03 28.25
N LYS A 488 13.63 10.34 28.39
CA LYS A 488 12.86 11.16 27.43
C LYS A 488 13.57 11.31 26.08
N LEU A 489 14.88 11.52 26.09
CA LEU A 489 15.71 11.53 24.88
C LEU A 489 15.67 10.16 24.18
N LYS A 490 15.80 9.05 24.93
CA LYS A 490 15.70 7.69 24.39
C LYS A 490 14.35 7.40 23.76
N GLU A 491 13.25 7.82 24.40
CA GLU A 491 11.89 7.67 23.86
C GLU A 491 11.68 8.50 22.56
N MET A 492 12.10 9.77 22.54
CA MET A 492 11.69 10.72 21.49
C MET A 492 12.68 10.94 20.34
N ARG A 493 14.01 10.80 20.52
CA ARG A 493 15.00 11.16 19.47
C ARG A 493 14.70 10.51 18.12
N ILE A 494 15.00 11.19 17.03
CA ILE A 494 14.90 10.66 15.67
C ILE A 494 16.09 9.74 15.40
N LEU A 495 17.28 10.12 15.87
CA LEU A 495 18.51 9.34 15.74
C LEU A 495 18.71 8.45 16.97
N GLU A 496 18.77 7.13 16.73
CA GLU A 496 18.91 6.09 17.74
C GLU A 496 20.34 5.52 17.72
N ASN A 497 20.94 5.37 18.90
CA ASN A 497 22.35 4.95 19.10
C ASN A 497 23.40 5.90 18.48
N VAL A 498 23.05 7.16 18.26
CA VAL A 498 23.96 8.24 17.84
C VAL A 498 24.31 9.08 19.06
N GLU A 499 25.51 9.66 19.08
CA GLU A 499 25.91 10.64 20.09
C GLU A 499 24.95 11.84 20.14
N LEU A 500 24.99 12.61 21.22
CA LEU A 500 24.24 13.86 21.32
C LEU A 500 24.95 14.96 20.51
N PRO A 501 24.21 15.97 20.01
CA PRO A 501 24.82 17.12 19.37
C PRO A 501 25.82 17.81 20.32
N ALA A 502 26.85 18.45 19.77
CA ALA A 502 27.96 19.01 20.55
C ALA A 502 27.51 20.03 21.62
N ALA A 503 26.40 20.76 21.37
CA ALA A 503 25.78 21.67 22.34
C ALA A 503 25.26 20.98 23.62
N PHE A 504 25.08 19.65 23.58
CA PHE A 504 24.47 18.83 24.62
C PHE A 504 25.37 17.68 25.11
N ALA A 505 26.63 17.64 24.65
CA ALA A 505 27.58 16.57 25.00
C ALA A 505 27.84 16.49 26.53
N ASP A 506 27.87 17.63 27.21
CA ASP A 506 28.17 17.72 28.64
C ASP A 506 27.01 17.30 29.57
N LEU A 507 25.80 17.07 29.04
CA LEU A 507 24.59 16.79 29.85
C LEU A 507 24.67 15.56 30.74
N PHE A 508 25.49 14.57 30.36
CA PHE A 508 25.61 13.26 31.04
C PHE A 508 27.04 12.94 31.48
N VAL A 509 27.94 13.93 31.44
CA VAL A 509 29.30 13.78 31.95
C VAL A 509 29.24 13.69 33.47
N LYS A 510 29.51 12.49 34.02
CA LYS A 510 29.64 12.30 35.46
C LYS A 510 30.83 13.16 35.95
N PRO A 511 30.68 13.93 37.04
CA PRO A 511 31.82 14.63 37.61
C PRO A 511 32.87 13.61 38.05
N GLU A 512 34.13 13.86 37.68
CA GLU A 512 35.25 13.09 38.22
C GLU A 512 35.26 13.20 39.75
N GLU A 513 35.47 12.08 40.44
CA GLU A 513 35.60 12.09 41.90
C GLU A 513 36.83 12.93 42.28
N SER A 514 36.59 14.07 42.92
CA SER A 514 37.65 14.95 43.41
C SER A 514 38.60 14.19 44.33
N PRO A 515 39.93 14.27 44.14
CA PRO A 515 40.87 13.53 44.96
C PRO A 515 40.77 13.96 46.43
N VAL A 516 40.77 12.97 47.32
CA VAL A 516 40.62 13.17 48.77
C VAL A 516 41.79 13.98 49.33
N ASP A 517 41.47 15.11 49.97
CA ASP A 517 42.42 15.91 50.75
C ASP A 517 43.07 15.07 51.85
N LEU A 518 44.40 14.91 51.77
CA LEU A 518 45.24 14.46 52.89
C LEU A 518 45.98 15.68 53.46
N PRO A 519 45.94 15.90 54.79
CA PRO A 519 46.41 17.15 55.38
C PRO A 519 47.93 17.31 55.32
N SER A 520 48.35 18.56 55.14
CA SER A 520 49.74 18.99 55.01
C SER A 520 50.54 18.90 56.32
N GLU A 521 51.77 18.38 56.25
CA GLU A 521 52.90 18.89 57.03
C GLU A 521 54.06 19.30 56.11
N GLU A 522 54.24 20.63 56.00
CA GLU A 522 55.50 21.38 55.95
C GLU A 522 56.82 20.55 56.00
N LEU A 523 57.88 20.78 55.20
CA LEU A 523 58.55 22.07 54.95
C LEU A 523 59.76 21.94 53.99
N SER A 524 60.18 23.08 53.42
CA SER A 524 61.54 23.40 52.93
C SER A 524 62.05 22.87 51.58
N SER A 525 61.86 23.73 50.59
CA SER A 525 62.68 23.98 49.39
C SER A 525 64.19 23.71 49.46
N SER A 526 64.77 23.19 48.37
CA SER A 526 65.85 23.91 47.65
C SER A 526 66.08 23.38 46.21
N GLU A 527 66.26 24.34 45.29
CA GLU A 527 66.99 24.34 44.01
C GLU A 527 67.83 23.08 43.65
N LYS A 528 67.92 22.60 42.39
CA LYS A 528 68.18 23.37 41.14
C LYS A 528 67.96 22.53 39.85
N THR A 529 67.79 23.22 38.72
CA THR A 529 67.92 22.78 37.32
C THR A 529 69.33 22.20 36.99
N VAL A 530 69.57 21.36 35.96
CA VAL A 530 69.61 21.66 34.50
C VAL A 530 69.81 20.36 33.67
N ASP A 531 69.14 20.29 32.51
CA ASP A 531 69.38 19.67 31.18
C ASP A 531 70.42 18.55 30.91
N HIS A 532 70.00 17.55 30.11
CA HIS A 532 70.48 17.19 28.74
C HIS A 532 70.20 15.68 28.45
N VAL A 533 69.46 15.26 27.40
CA VAL A 533 69.56 15.40 25.92
C VAL A 533 70.33 14.23 25.27
N ASP A 534 69.60 13.45 24.44
CA ASP A 534 70.01 12.67 23.25
C ASP A 534 71.05 11.51 23.42
N GLU A 535 71.18 10.46 22.59
CA GLU A 535 70.52 9.99 21.34
C GLU A 535 70.86 8.48 21.07
N GLU A 536 70.09 7.83 20.19
CA GLU A 536 70.45 6.76 19.20
C GLU A 536 71.11 5.37 19.54
N GLY A 537 70.87 4.40 18.63
CA GLY A 537 71.60 3.12 18.45
C GLY A 537 70.83 1.84 18.81
N GLU A 538 69.91 1.31 18.00
CA GLU A 538 70.14 0.36 16.88
C GLU A 538 71.18 -0.77 17.11
N GLU A 539 70.72 -2.03 17.19
CA GLU A 539 70.93 -3.07 16.15
C GLU A 539 70.23 -4.41 16.49
N THR A 540 69.85 -5.18 15.46
CA THR A 540 69.09 -6.45 15.54
C THR A 540 69.89 -7.65 15.04
N VAL A 541 69.98 -8.77 15.79
CA VAL A 541 70.48 -10.07 15.28
C VAL A 541 69.83 -11.28 16.02
N ASP A 542 69.04 -12.08 15.28
CA ASP A 542 68.64 -13.49 15.57
C ASP A 542 69.74 -14.48 15.12
N PRO A 543 69.66 -15.84 15.27
CA PRO A 543 68.78 -16.72 16.08
C PRO A 543 69.60 -17.75 16.93
N VAL A 544 68.96 -18.80 17.49
CA VAL A 544 69.26 -20.25 17.26
C VAL A 544 68.51 -21.18 18.25
N ASP A 545 68.19 -22.37 17.73
CA ASP A 545 67.35 -23.49 18.18
C ASP A 545 67.65 -24.24 19.51
N GLU A 546 66.71 -25.16 19.79
CA GLU A 546 66.82 -26.49 20.45
C GLU A 546 66.53 -26.71 21.97
N GLU A 547 65.47 -27.53 22.17
CA GLU A 547 65.21 -28.58 23.18
C GLU A 547 65.38 -28.35 24.71
N GLY A 548 64.33 -28.73 25.47
CA GLY A 548 64.42 -29.00 26.90
C GLY A 548 63.08 -29.05 27.65
N GLU A 549 62.46 -30.23 27.78
CA GLU A 549 61.38 -30.45 28.75
C GLU A 549 61.94 -30.55 30.18
N SER A 550 61.43 -29.72 31.11
CA SER A 550 61.45 -30.04 32.55
C SER A 550 60.42 -29.22 33.32
N GLU A 551 59.62 -29.91 34.14
CA GLU A 551 58.55 -29.37 34.98
C GLU A 551 59.04 -28.28 35.94
N GLU A 552 58.28 -27.19 36.14
CA GLU A 552 58.13 -26.56 37.46
C GLU A 552 56.94 -25.57 37.56
N LYS A 553 56.11 -25.76 38.60
CA LYS A 553 55.27 -24.76 39.31
C LYS A 553 54.22 -24.00 38.49
N GLU A 554 52.99 -24.55 38.47
CA GLU A 554 51.78 -23.74 38.26
C GLU A 554 51.66 -22.69 39.37
N SER A 555 51.83 -21.42 38.99
CA SER A 555 51.38 -20.27 39.77
C SER A 555 50.10 -19.73 39.15
N GLU A 556 49.11 -19.40 39.98
CA GLU A 556 47.79 -18.94 39.53
C GLU A 556 47.89 -17.57 38.82
N GLU A 557 48.15 -17.57 37.51
CA GLU A 557 47.93 -16.39 36.69
C GLU A 557 46.43 -16.14 36.60
N LYS A 558 45.98 -15.07 37.28
CA LYS A 558 44.66 -14.49 37.05
C LYS A 558 44.56 -14.11 35.57
N THR A 559 43.84 -14.92 34.81
CA THR A 559 43.48 -14.61 33.43
C THR A 559 42.72 -13.29 33.46
N ILE A 560 43.33 -12.23 32.92
CA ILE A 560 42.64 -10.97 32.67
C ILE A 560 41.64 -11.27 31.57
N VAL A 561 40.40 -11.57 31.96
CA VAL A 561 39.26 -11.56 31.05
C VAL A 561 39.11 -10.12 30.59
N LEU A 562 39.74 -9.80 29.46
CA LEU A 562 39.41 -8.60 28.69
C LEU A 562 37.90 -8.63 28.49
N PRO A 563 37.16 -7.58 28.89
CA PRO A 563 35.72 -7.56 28.65
C PRO A 563 35.48 -7.75 27.16
N GLU A 564 34.59 -8.69 26.81
CA GLU A 564 34.15 -8.83 25.42
C GLU A 564 33.71 -7.44 24.92
N PRO A 565 34.18 -6.99 23.74
CA PRO A 565 33.83 -5.67 23.25
C PRO A 565 32.31 -5.60 23.14
N VAL A 566 31.71 -4.72 23.96
CA VAL A 566 30.26 -4.48 23.96
C VAL A 566 29.87 -4.16 22.52
N PRO A 567 29.03 -4.97 21.85
CA PRO A 567 28.75 -4.78 20.44
C PRO A 567 28.07 -3.42 20.25
N GLU A 568 28.69 -2.54 19.46
CA GLU A 568 28.12 -1.23 19.15
C GLU A 568 26.72 -1.43 18.54
N LEU A 569 25.73 -0.82 19.19
CA LEU A 569 24.35 -0.89 18.70
C LEU A 569 24.23 -0.15 17.37
N PRO A 570 23.48 -0.68 16.39
CA PRO A 570 23.38 -0.07 15.07
C PRO A 570 22.78 1.33 15.15
N LYS A 571 23.38 2.28 14.43
CA LYS A 571 22.89 3.66 14.29
C LYS A 571 21.67 3.68 13.38
N MET A 572 20.52 4.09 13.90
CA MET A 572 19.22 4.01 13.20
C MET A 572 18.49 5.35 13.15
N VAL A 573 17.71 5.56 12.09
CA VAL A 573 16.78 6.69 11.92
C VAL A 573 15.35 6.19 12.15
N ARG A 574 14.65 6.75 13.14
CA ARG A 574 13.28 6.38 13.53
C ARG A 574 12.26 7.24 12.77
N MET A 575 11.72 6.71 11.67
CA MET A 575 10.89 7.47 10.72
C MET A 575 9.56 7.95 11.34
N ALA A 576 8.99 7.15 12.24
CA ALA A 576 7.80 7.51 12.98
C ALA A 576 8.01 8.73 13.89
N ASN A 577 9.16 8.82 14.58
CA ASN A 577 9.49 9.96 15.43
C ASN A 577 9.65 11.23 14.57
N LEU A 578 10.34 11.12 13.43
CA LEU A 578 10.48 12.22 12.46
C LEU A 578 9.11 12.70 11.94
N CYS A 579 8.16 11.80 11.66
CA CYS A 579 6.78 12.16 11.32
C CYS A 579 6.06 12.97 12.40
N VAL A 580 6.19 12.55 13.67
CA VAL A 580 5.52 13.22 14.81
C VAL A 580 6.12 14.61 15.08
N VAL A 581 7.44 14.76 14.89
CA VAL A 581 8.12 16.05 14.99
C VAL A 581 7.71 16.99 13.86
N GLY A 582 7.93 16.57 12.60
CA GLY A 582 7.76 17.44 11.43
C GLY A 582 6.32 17.61 10.90
N GLY A 583 5.31 16.99 11.52
CA GLY A 583 3.90 17.18 11.18
C GLY A 583 3.12 17.99 12.21
N HIS A 584 2.21 18.87 11.78
CA HIS A 584 1.32 19.62 12.68
C HIS A 584 0.16 18.78 13.26
N ALA A 585 -0.11 17.61 12.69
CA ALA A 585 -1.15 16.71 13.15
C ALA A 585 -0.73 15.25 12.97
N VAL A 586 -1.07 14.43 13.96
CA VAL A 586 -0.84 12.98 14.02
C VAL A 586 -2.19 12.32 14.31
N ASN A 587 -2.63 11.39 13.48
CA ASN A 587 -3.90 10.70 13.72
C ASN A 587 -3.82 9.18 13.61
N GLY A 588 -4.58 8.51 14.48
CA GLY A 588 -4.96 7.11 14.33
C GLY A 588 -6.25 6.94 13.51
N VAL A 589 -6.65 5.68 13.30
CA VAL A 589 -7.64 5.26 12.29
C VAL A 589 -8.87 4.50 12.82
N ALA A 590 -8.99 4.45 14.14
CA ALA A 590 -10.14 4.01 14.92
C ALA A 590 -10.00 4.61 16.33
N GLU A 591 -11.09 4.73 17.09
CA GLU A 591 -11.09 5.40 18.40
C GLU A 591 -10.09 4.75 19.38
N ILE A 592 -10.17 3.44 19.61
CA ILE A 592 -9.24 2.70 20.49
C ILE A 592 -7.80 2.78 19.99
N HIS A 593 -7.57 2.64 18.68
CA HIS A 593 -6.24 2.77 18.10
C HIS A 593 -5.63 4.14 18.37
N SER A 594 -6.41 5.22 18.23
CA SER A 594 -5.96 6.57 18.55
C SER A 594 -5.61 6.77 20.02
N GLU A 595 -6.25 6.07 20.95
CA GLU A 595 -5.83 6.09 22.36
C GLU A 595 -4.53 5.28 22.56
N ILE A 596 -4.38 4.08 21.99
CA ILE A 596 -3.11 3.33 22.06
C ILE A 596 -1.93 4.13 21.47
N VAL A 597 -2.16 4.86 20.37
CA VAL A 597 -1.17 5.77 19.76
C VAL A 597 -0.72 6.88 20.72
N LYS A 598 -1.61 7.39 21.58
CA LYS A 598 -1.29 8.41 22.59
C LYS A 598 -0.70 7.81 23.87
N GLU A 599 -1.25 6.71 24.35
CA GLU A 599 -0.94 6.16 25.67
C GLU A 599 0.31 5.27 25.66
N GLU A 600 0.52 4.51 24.58
CA GLU A 600 1.61 3.53 24.46
C GLU A 600 2.65 3.95 23.41
N VAL A 601 2.23 4.17 22.15
CA VAL A 601 3.17 4.30 21.02
C VAL A 601 3.98 5.60 21.06
N PHE A 602 3.33 6.75 21.30
CA PHE A 602 3.96 8.07 21.30
C PHE A 602 3.72 8.86 22.60
N ASN A 603 3.65 8.17 23.74
CA ASN A 603 3.35 8.75 25.06
C ASN A 603 4.15 10.02 25.40
N ALA A 604 5.44 10.02 25.10
CA ALA A 604 6.32 11.16 25.36
C ALA A 604 5.97 12.37 24.49
N PHE A 605 5.71 12.17 23.19
CA PHE A 605 5.29 13.23 22.28
C PHE A 605 3.87 13.73 22.58
N PHE A 606 2.94 12.86 23.00
CA PHE A 606 1.59 13.28 23.39
C PHE A 606 1.61 14.17 24.65
N LYS A 607 2.55 13.95 25.56
CA LYS A 607 2.77 14.84 26.71
C LYS A 607 3.37 16.20 26.31
N LEU A 608 4.21 16.23 25.29
CA LEU A 608 4.87 17.45 24.79
C LEU A 608 3.94 18.30 23.90
N TRP A 609 3.17 17.66 23.02
CA TRP A 609 2.29 18.30 22.03
C TRP A 609 0.91 17.62 21.96
N PRO A 610 0.08 17.70 23.02
CA PRO A 610 -1.19 17.00 23.10
C PRO A 610 -2.17 17.38 21.97
N GLU A 611 -2.10 18.62 21.48
CA GLU A 611 -2.94 19.14 20.40
C GLU A 611 -2.66 18.53 19.01
N LYS A 612 -1.48 17.93 18.80
CA LYS A 612 -1.18 17.21 17.55
C LYS A 612 -2.03 15.96 17.38
N PHE A 613 -2.42 15.29 18.47
CA PHE A 613 -2.94 13.92 18.42
C PHE A 613 -4.47 13.86 18.25
N GLN A 614 -4.91 13.23 17.16
CA GLN A 614 -6.32 13.13 16.78
C GLN A 614 -6.77 11.68 16.48
N ASN A 615 -8.08 11.48 16.33
CA ASN A 615 -8.66 10.32 15.64
C ASN A 615 -9.26 10.76 14.29
N LYS A 616 -9.24 9.86 13.30
CA LYS A 616 -10.06 9.87 12.09
C LYS A 616 -10.45 8.43 11.77
N THR A 617 -11.56 7.94 12.35
CA THR A 617 -12.02 6.57 12.07
C THR A 617 -12.18 6.36 10.57
N ASN A 618 -11.56 5.30 10.06
CA ASN A 618 -11.62 4.90 8.66
C ASN A 618 -13.05 4.76 8.12
N GLY A 619 -13.16 4.81 6.79
CA GLY A 619 -14.40 4.55 6.08
C GLY A 619 -14.16 3.97 4.70
N VAL A 620 -15.23 3.54 4.03
CA VAL A 620 -15.23 3.00 2.68
C VAL A 620 -16.33 3.66 1.85
N THR A 621 -16.12 3.82 0.54
CA THR A 621 -17.11 4.47 -0.32
C THR A 621 -18.37 3.60 -0.51
N PRO A 622 -19.58 4.11 -0.20
CA PRO A 622 -20.83 3.40 -0.46
C PRO A 622 -21.12 3.24 -1.96
N ARG A 623 -20.49 4.04 -2.84
CA ARG A 623 -20.63 3.90 -4.30
C ARG A 623 -20.11 2.55 -4.77
N ARG A 624 -18.81 2.28 -4.58
CA ARG A 624 -18.23 0.97 -4.96
C ARG A 624 -18.82 -0.16 -4.13
N TRP A 625 -18.86 0.01 -2.80
CA TRP A 625 -19.09 -1.09 -1.87
C TRP A 625 -20.55 -1.36 -1.52
N ILE A 626 -21.50 -0.61 -2.07
CA ILE A 626 -22.93 -0.99 -2.08
C ILE A 626 -23.51 -0.75 -3.48
N ARG A 627 -23.45 0.50 -3.98
CA ARG A 627 -24.23 0.93 -5.14
C ARG A 627 -23.89 0.20 -6.44
N TYR A 628 -22.62 -0.13 -6.63
CA TYR A 628 -22.09 -0.76 -7.86
C TYR A 628 -21.81 -2.27 -7.71
N CYS A 629 -21.26 -2.73 -6.59
CA CYS A 629 -21.07 -4.18 -6.39
C CYS A 629 -22.37 -4.93 -6.08
N ASN A 630 -23.37 -4.25 -5.50
CA ASN A 630 -24.63 -4.87 -5.08
C ASN A 630 -25.85 -4.07 -5.60
N PRO A 631 -26.03 -3.97 -6.94
CA PRO A 631 -27.06 -3.14 -7.55
C PRO A 631 -28.50 -3.65 -7.29
N GLU A 632 -28.66 -4.92 -6.95
CA GLU A 632 -29.96 -5.49 -6.56
C GLU A 632 -30.37 -5.06 -5.14
N LEU A 633 -29.44 -5.13 -4.17
CA LEU A 633 -29.68 -4.62 -2.81
C LEU A 633 -29.92 -3.11 -2.83
N SER A 634 -29.15 -2.40 -3.66
CA SER A 634 -29.28 -0.95 -3.84
C SER A 634 -30.69 -0.53 -4.27
N LYS A 635 -31.33 -1.29 -5.16
CA LYS A 635 -32.74 -1.06 -5.57
C LYS A 635 -33.71 -1.27 -4.40
N ILE A 636 -33.49 -2.31 -3.58
CA ILE A 636 -34.28 -2.53 -2.36
C ILE A 636 -34.13 -1.33 -1.41
N ILE A 637 -32.89 -0.96 -1.08
CA ILE A 637 -32.62 0.18 -0.19
C ILE A 637 -33.35 1.43 -0.70
N THR A 638 -33.17 1.80 -1.97
CA THR A 638 -33.85 2.96 -2.60
C THR A 638 -35.37 2.88 -2.55
N ASN A 639 -35.97 1.70 -2.74
CA ASN A 639 -37.43 1.54 -2.65
C ASN A 639 -37.95 1.74 -1.22
N TRP A 640 -37.22 1.24 -0.21
CA TRP A 640 -37.65 1.26 1.20
C TRP A 640 -37.28 2.54 1.95
N THR A 641 -36.24 3.28 1.53
CA THR A 641 -35.93 4.65 1.98
C THR A 641 -36.60 5.73 1.10
N GLY A 642 -37.23 5.34 0.00
CA GLY A 642 -37.96 6.22 -0.92
C GLY A 642 -37.09 7.07 -1.85
N SER A 643 -35.76 6.97 -1.81
CA SER A 643 -34.85 7.73 -2.68
C SER A 643 -33.49 7.05 -2.86
N GLU A 644 -32.78 7.35 -3.95
CA GLU A 644 -31.36 6.95 -4.17
C GLU A 644 -30.38 7.83 -3.36
N ASP A 645 -30.86 8.90 -2.73
CA ASP A 645 -30.02 9.89 -2.04
C ASP A 645 -29.13 9.30 -0.92
N TRP A 646 -29.44 8.10 -0.42
CA TRP A 646 -28.58 7.36 0.53
C TRP A 646 -27.17 7.06 -0.01
N VAL A 647 -26.93 7.10 -1.33
CA VAL A 647 -25.60 6.84 -1.92
C VAL A 647 -24.61 7.98 -1.62
N LEU A 648 -25.13 9.18 -1.35
CA LEU A 648 -24.38 10.35 -0.89
C LEU A 648 -24.61 10.55 0.62
N ASN A 649 -25.88 10.72 1.01
CA ASN A 649 -26.33 10.98 2.37
C ASN A 649 -26.56 9.64 3.12
N THR A 650 -25.46 8.94 3.41
CA THR A 650 -25.44 7.53 3.86
C THR A 650 -26.22 7.30 5.16
N GLU A 651 -26.36 8.32 6.01
CA GLU A 651 -27.19 8.32 7.23
C GLU A 651 -28.64 7.89 6.99
N LYS A 652 -29.18 8.05 5.77
CA LYS A 652 -30.52 7.57 5.39
C LYS A 652 -30.67 6.04 5.47
N LEU A 653 -29.59 5.27 5.46
CA LEU A 653 -29.65 3.82 5.71
C LEU A 653 -30.21 3.49 7.10
N ALA A 654 -30.10 4.39 8.09
CA ALA A 654 -30.66 4.19 9.42
C ALA A 654 -32.19 4.06 9.41
N GLU A 655 -32.89 4.53 8.37
CA GLU A 655 -34.33 4.36 8.24
C GLU A 655 -34.77 2.89 8.11
N LEU A 656 -33.90 2.03 7.57
CA LEU A 656 -34.14 0.59 7.44
C LEU A 656 -34.40 -0.11 8.80
N ARG A 657 -33.95 0.48 9.92
CA ARG A 657 -34.26 0.00 11.28
C ARG A 657 -35.77 -0.13 11.53
N LYS A 658 -36.58 0.76 10.93
CA LYS A 658 -38.06 0.75 11.04
C LYS A 658 -38.70 -0.46 10.35
N PHE A 659 -38.01 -1.03 9.36
CA PHE A 659 -38.54 -2.07 8.48
C PHE A 659 -37.88 -3.44 8.71
N ALA A 660 -36.90 -3.55 9.61
CA ALA A 660 -36.11 -4.77 9.85
C ALA A 660 -36.97 -6.02 10.19
N ASP A 661 -38.13 -5.83 10.80
CA ASP A 661 -39.09 -6.88 11.17
C ASP A 661 -40.23 -7.07 10.14
N THR A 662 -40.17 -6.41 8.97
CA THR A 662 -41.19 -6.47 7.91
C THR A 662 -40.94 -7.64 6.96
N ASP A 663 -41.89 -8.58 6.88
CA ASP A 663 -41.74 -9.83 6.12
C ASP A 663 -41.48 -9.62 4.61
N ASP A 664 -42.07 -8.59 4.00
CA ASP A 664 -41.84 -8.24 2.59
C ASP A 664 -40.39 -7.79 2.33
N LEU A 665 -39.83 -6.94 3.20
CA LEU A 665 -38.43 -6.51 3.10
C LEU A 665 -37.51 -7.72 3.29
N GLN A 666 -37.74 -8.52 4.34
CA GLN A 666 -36.92 -9.71 4.61
C GLN A 666 -36.97 -10.74 3.47
N THR A 667 -38.09 -10.84 2.77
CA THR A 667 -38.22 -11.74 1.61
C THR A 667 -37.44 -11.23 0.40
N GLN A 668 -37.52 -9.93 0.09
CA GLN A 668 -36.69 -9.29 -0.95
C GLN A 668 -35.19 -9.39 -0.62
N TRP A 669 -34.82 -9.14 0.64
CA TRP A 669 -33.44 -9.15 1.12
C TRP A 669 -32.77 -10.52 0.98
N ARG A 670 -33.45 -11.60 1.41
CA ARG A 670 -32.98 -12.98 1.23
C ARG A 670 -32.89 -13.38 -0.25
N ALA A 671 -33.84 -12.95 -1.08
CA ALA A 671 -33.82 -13.24 -2.51
C ALA A 671 -32.57 -12.64 -3.18
N VAL A 672 -32.22 -11.39 -2.86
CA VAL A 672 -31.00 -10.73 -3.36
C VAL A 672 -29.73 -11.36 -2.81
N LYS A 673 -29.67 -11.70 -1.51
CA LYS A 673 -28.52 -12.42 -0.94
C LYS A 673 -28.28 -13.74 -1.69
N ARG A 674 -29.35 -14.50 -1.99
CA ARG A 674 -29.29 -15.74 -2.77
C ARG A 674 -28.89 -15.51 -4.24
N SER A 675 -29.37 -14.44 -4.88
CA SER A 675 -28.95 -14.01 -6.22
C SER A 675 -27.43 -13.78 -6.29
N ASN A 676 -26.89 -13.02 -5.34
CA ASN A 676 -25.45 -12.78 -5.22
C ASN A 676 -24.67 -14.08 -4.94
N LYS A 677 -25.18 -14.98 -4.08
CA LYS A 677 -24.57 -16.31 -3.86
C LYS A 677 -24.48 -17.13 -5.16
N LEU A 678 -25.48 -17.10 -6.04
CA LEU A 678 -25.42 -17.83 -7.33
C LEU A 678 -24.31 -17.32 -8.27
N LYS A 679 -24.07 -16.00 -8.31
CA LYS A 679 -22.93 -15.43 -9.04
C LYS A 679 -21.61 -15.94 -8.49
N LEU A 680 -21.47 -15.94 -7.16
CA LEU A 680 -20.28 -16.44 -6.49
C LEU A 680 -20.07 -17.96 -6.67
N VAL A 681 -21.13 -18.79 -6.61
CA VAL A 681 -21.04 -20.24 -6.93
C VAL A 681 -20.43 -20.47 -8.31
N SER A 682 -20.85 -19.68 -9.31
CA SER A 682 -20.34 -19.76 -10.67
C SER A 682 -18.85 -19.41 -10.75
N PHE A 683 -18.45 -18.32 -10.09
CA PHE A 683 -17.05 -17.89 -9.98
C PHE A 683 -16.16 -18.90 -9.23
N LEU A 684 -16.63 -19.44 -8.10
CA LEU A 684 -15.90 -20.47 -7.35
C LEU A 684 -15.69 -21.72 -8.20
N LYS A 685 -16.72 -22.13 -8.96
CA LYS A 685 -16.61 -23.28 -9.87
C LYS A 685 -15.59 -23.04 -10.98
N GLU A 686 -15.55 -21.84 -11.55
CA GLU A 686 -14.58 -21.45 -12.58
C GLU A 686 -13.15 -21.42 -12.03
N LYS A 687 -12.91 -20.76 -10.88
CA LYS A 687 -11.55 -20.53 -10.36
C LYS A 687 -10.96 -21.70 -9.58
N THR A 688 -11.78 -22.57 -9.00
CA THR A 688 -11.32 -23.64 -8.09
C THR A 688 -11.74 -25.04 -8.52
N GLY A 689 -12.67 -25.17 -9.47
CA GLY A 689 -13.25 -26.45 -9.87
C GLY A 689 -14.28 -27.02 -8.88
N TYR A 690 -14.39 -26.51 -7.66
CA TYR A 690 -15.37 -26.99 -6.67
C TYR A 690 -16.80 -26.52 -7.00
N SER A 691 -17.76 -27.45 -6.92
CA SER A 691 -19.18 -27.13 -6.89
C SER A 691 -19.64 -26.98 -5.44
N VAL A 692 -20.38 -25.91 -5.13
CA VAL A 692 -20.90 -25.64 -3.78
C VAL A 692 -22.37 -25.21 -3.86
N SER A 693 -23.17 -25.55 -2.84
CA SER A 693 -24.60 -25.20 -2.80
C SER A 693 -24.82 -23.74 -2.38
N PRO A 694 -25.66 -22.95 -3.08
CA PRO A 694 -26.01 -21.58 -2.68
C PRO A 694 -26.96 -21.52 -1.47
N ASP A 695 -27.56 -22.65 -1.08
CA ASP A 695 -28.55 -22.73 0.01
C ASP A 695 -27.89 -22.98 1.39
N ALA A 696 -26.58 -23.21 1.41
CA ALA A 696 -25.75 -23.19 2.62
C ALA A 696 -25.41 -21.75 3.04
N MET A 697 -25.01 -21.57 4.30
CA MET A 697 -24.46 -20.31 4.81
C MET A 697 -23.08 -20.04 4.19
N PHE A 698 -22.86 -18.83 3.69
CA PHE A 698 -21.57 -18.39 3.16
C PHE A 698 -20.78 -17.65 4.25
N ASP A 699 -19.74 -18.31 4.75
CA ASP A 699 -18.90 -17.94 5.88
C ASP A 699 -17.49 -17.58 5.39
N ILE A 700 -17.13 -16.29 5.43
CA ILE A 700 -15.99 -15.76 4.65
C ILE A 700 -14.92 -15.11 5.52
N GLN A 701 -13.66 -15.54 5.34
CA GLN A 701 -12.47 -14.88 5.89
C GLN A 701 -11.53 -14.44 4.76
N VAL A 702 -11.66 -13.19 4.31
CA VAL A 702 -10.77 -12.59 3.29
C VAL A 702 -9.98 -11.40 3.79
N LYS A 703 -8.66 -11.60 3.92
CA LYS A 703 -7.65 -10.63 4.37
C LYS A 703 -6.24 -11.23 4.14
N ARG A 704 -5.19 -10.40 4.21
CA ARG A 704 -3.78 -10.85 4.15
C ARG A 704 -3.56 -12.06 5.08
N ILE A 705 -2.86 -13.09 4.60
CA ILE A 705 -2.60 -14.29 5.40
C ILE A 705 -1.45 -13.98 6.36
N HIS A 706 -1.70 -14.13 7.67
CA HIS A 706 -0.75 -13.81 8.73
C HIS A 706 -1.21 -14.47 10.03
N GLU A 707 -0.27 -14.94 10.86
CA GLU A 707 -0.60 -15.61 12.13
C GLU A 707 -1.51 -14.77 13.05
N TYR A 708 -1.26 -13.47 13.24
CA TYR A 708 -2.13 -12.60 14.07
C TYR A 708 -3.54 -12.36 13.51
N LYS A 709 -3.77 -12.57 12.20
CA LYS A 709 -5.11 -12.52 11.57
C LYS A 709 -5.89 -13.82 11.76
N ARG A 710 -5.22 -14.85 12.30
CA ARG A 710 -5.75 -16.13 12.77
C ARG A 710 -6.63 -16.89 11.77
N GLN A 711 -6.26 -16.92 10.48
CA GLN A 711 -6.82 -17.92 9.56
C GLN A 711 -6.64 -19.36 10.09
N LEU A 712 -5.57 -19.59 10.88
CA LEU A 712 -5.30 -20.85 11.56
C LEU A 712 -6.38 -21.21 12.61
N LEU A 713 -6.88 -20.24 13.41
CA LEU A 713 -7.99 -20.45 14.35
C LEU A 713 -9.26 -20.91 13.62
N ASN A 714 -9.61 -20.23 12.53
CA ASN A 714 -10.80 -20.56 11.74
C ASN A 714 -10.71 -21.98 11.16
N ILE A 715 -9.63 -22.30 10.45
CA ILE A 715 -9.49 -23.63 9.83
C ILE A 715 -9.42 -24.76 10.86
N LEU A 716 -8.82 -24.55 12.04
CA LEU A 716 -8.84 -25.54 13.13
C LEU A 716 -10.27 -25.75 13.68
N GLY A 717 -11.08 -24.69 13.78
CA GLY A 717 -12.49 -24.82 14.16
C GLY A 717 -13.33 -25.55 13.10
N ILE A 718 -13.01 -25.37 11.81
CA ILE A 718 -13.61 -26.13 10.70
C ILE A 718 -13.19 -27.62 10.78
N VAL A 719 -11.91 -27.90 11.09
CA VAL A 719 -11.42 -29.28 11.31
C VAL A 719 -12.16 -29.94 12.49
N TYR A 720 -12.41 -29.21 13.58
CA TYR A 720 -13.25 -29.69 14.69
C TYR A 720 -14.66 -30.07 14.24
N ARG A 721 -15.35 -29.16 13.52
CA ARG A 721 -16.69 -29.42 12.96
C ARG A 721 -16.69 -30.66 12.06
N TYR A 722 -15.72 -30.79 11.16
CA TYR A 722 -15.59 -31.95 10.28
C TYR A 722 -15.36 -33.26 11.06
N LYS A 723 -14.46 -33.29 12.05
CA LYS A 723 -14.23 -34.45 12.91
C LYS A 723 -15.51 -34.88 13.64
N LYS A 724 -16.23 -33.93 14.25
CA LYS A 724 -17.49 -34.19 14.94
C LYS A 724 -18.60 -34.66 13.98
N MET A 725 -18.64 -34.18 12.74
CA MET A 725 -19.54 -34.73 11.73
C MET A 725 -19.21 -36.20 11.43
N LYS A 726 -17.94 -36.55 11.21
CA LYS A 726 -17.52 -37.95 10.93
C LYS A 726 -17.85 -38.92 12.06
N GLU A 727 -17.80 -38.45 13.31
CA GLU A 727 -18.15 -39.24 14.51
C GLU A 727 -19.67 -39.45 14.71
N MET A 728 -20.52 -38.72 13.99
CA MET A 728 -21.99 -38.76 14.12
C MET A 728 -22.66 -39.56 13.01
N SER A 729 -23.88 -40.06 13.25
CA SER A 729 -24.73 -40.59 12.20
C SER A 729 -25.23 -39.50 11.25
N ALA A 730 -25.62 -39.86 10.02
CA ALA A 730 -26.13 -38.91 9.02
C ALA A 730 -27.38 -38.13 9.46
N MET A 731 -28.15 -38.64 10.44
CA MET A 731 -29.31 -37.94 11.01
C MET A 731 -28.86 -36.87 12.03
N GLU A 732 -27.96 -37.24 12.94
CA GLU A 732 -27.40 -36.33 13.96
C GLU A 732 -26.62 -35.19 13.31
N ARG A 733 -25.82 -35.47 12.27
CA ARG A 733 -25.10 -34.46 11.46
C ARG A 733 -26.02 -33.35 10.99
N LYS A 734 -27.16 -33.71 10.39
CA LYS A 734 -28.15 -32.76 9.83
C LYS A 734 -28.96 -32.01 10.90
N ALA A 735 -29.14 -32.59 12.08
CA ALA A 735 -29.77 -31.91 13.20
C ALA A 735 -28.82 -30.90 13.85
N LYS A 736 -27.57 -31.32 14.14
CA LYS A 736 -26.61 -30.52 14.90
C LYS A 736 -25.96 -29.38 14.11
N PHE A 737 -25.69 -29.55 12.82
CA PHE A 737 -24.93 -28.57 12.04
C PHE A 737 -25.75 -27.92 10.91
N VAL A 738 -25.60 -26.60 10.76
CA VAL A 738 -26.06 -25.87 9.57
C VAL A 738 -25.10 -26.14 8.40
N PRO A 739 -25.62 -26.34 7.16
CA PRO A 739 -24.80 -26.41 5.96
C PRO A 739 -23.97 -25.14 5.74
N ARG A 740 -22.65 -25.28 5.58
CA ARG A 740 -21.72 -24.14 5.39
C ARG A 740 -20.82 -24.28 4.17
N VAL A 741 -20.59 -23.16 3.49
CA VAL A 741 -19.48 -22.96 2.55
C VAL A 741 -18.52 -21.96 3.20
N CYS A 742 -17.43 -22.49 3.76
CA CYS A 742 -16.37 -21.70 4.41
C CYS A 742 -15.34 -21.26 3.36
N ILE A 743 -15.21 -19.95 3.16
CA ILE A 743 -14.46 -19.35 2.05
C ILE A 743 -13.29 -18.54 2.62
N PHE A 744 -12.08 -18.96 2.30
CA PHE A 744 -10.83 -18.25 2.59
C PHE A 744 -10.34 -17.50 1.35
N GLY A 745 -9.52 -16.48 1.55
CA GLY A 745 -8.82 -15.80 0.47
C GLY A 745 -7.89 -14.71 0.98
N GLY A 746 -6.80 -14.49 0.27
CA GLY A 746 -5.77 -13.53 0.67
C GLY A 746 -4.39 -13.96 0.22
N LYS A 747 -3.48 -13.00 0.10
CA LYS A 747 -2.09 -13.22 -0.28
C LYS A 747 -1.23 -13.37 0.99
N ALA A 748 -0.39 -14.41 1.05
CA ALA A 748 0.68 -14.56 2.04
C ALA A 748 1.94 -13.83 1.53
N PHE A 749 2.74 -13.18 2.36
CA PHE A 749 3.99 -12.58 1.88
C PHE A 749 4.96 -13.69 1.43
N ALA A 750 5.70 -13.47 0.32
CA ALA A 750 6.40 -14.56 -0.37
C ALA A 750 7.47 -15.27 0.49
N THR A 751 8.20 -14.51 1.33
CA THR A 751 9.21 -15.07 2.27
C THR A 751 8.62 -15.52 3.60
N TYR A 752 7.33 -15.28 3.87
CA TYR A 752 6.67 -15.66 5.12
C TYR A 752 6.21 -17.13 5.07
N ILE A 753 7.16 -18.03 5.39
CA ILE A 753 7.01 -19.50 5.34
C ILE A 753 5.73 -19.97 6.05
N GLN A 754 5.48 -19.54 7.29
CA GLN A 754 4.33 -20.01 8.07
C GLN A 754 2.99 -19.54 7.46
N ALA A 755 2.93 -18.32 6.91
CA ALA A 755 1.74 -17.86 6.19
C ALA A 755 1.46 -18.68 4.91
N LYS A 756 2.50 -19.06 4.15
CA LYS A 756 2.35 -19.98 3.00
C LYS A 756 1.91 -21.39 3.43
N ARG A 757 2.40 -21.90 4.58
CA ARG A 757 1.94 -23.16 5.19
C ARG A 757 0.47 -23.12 5.61
N ILE A 758 -0.02 -22.00 6.13
CA ILE A 758 -1.45 -21.82 6.44
C ILE A 758 -2.30 -21.91 5.17
N VAL A 759 -1.90 -21.28 4.05
CA VAL A 759 -2.60 -21.43 2.76
C VAL A 759 -2.64 -22.90 2.32
N LYS A 760 -1.49 -23.57 2.35
CA LYS A 760 -1.35 -25.00 2.01
C LYS A 760 -2.25 -25.91 2.87
N PHE A 761 -2.32 -25.63 4.17
CA PHE A 761 -3.19 -26.37 5.10
C PHE A 761 -4.67 -26.19 4.75
N ILE A 762 -5.13 -24.96 4.49
CA ILE A 762 -6.51 -24.69 4.09
C ILE A 762 -6.86 -25.40 2.78
N THR A 763 -5.95 -25.42 1.79
CA THR A 763 -6.20 -26.11 0.52
C THR A 763 -6.28 -27.63 0.65
N ASP A 764 -5.48 -28.22 1.54
CA ASP A 764 -5.50 -29.67 1.80
C ASP A 764 -6.76 -30.09 2.57
N VAL A 765 -7.14 -29.34 3.61
CA VAL A 765 -8.41 -29.54 4.32
C VAL A 765 -9.58 -29.41 3.34
N GLY A 766 -9.57 -28.41 2.45
CA GLY A 766 -10.56 -28.26 1.39
C GLY A 766 -10.62 -29.45 0.44
N SER A 767 -9.46 -29.97 0.02
CA SER A 767 -9.39 -31.16 -0.82
C SER A 767 -10.04 -32.38 -0.16
N THR A 768 -9.72 -32.67 1.09
CA THR A 768 -10.32 -33.80 1.84
C THR A 768 -11.82 -33.60 2.06
N VAL A 769 -12.24 -32.45 2.62
CA VAL A 769 -13.63 -32.20 3.00
C VAL A 769 -14.56 -32.14 1.78
N ASN A 770 -14.14 -31.47 0.70
CA ASN A 770 -15.02 -31.25 -0.46
C ASN A 770 -15.33 -32.55 -1.23
N HIS A 771 -14.45 -33.55 -1.15
CA HIS A 771 -14.58 -34.84 -1.81
C HIS A 771 -15.18 -35.95 -0.91
N ASP A 772 -15.42 -35.70 0.38
CA ASP A 772 -16.01 -36.71 1.27
C ASP A 772 -17.53 -36.88 0.99
N PRO A 773 -17.97 -38.05 0.47
CA PRO A 773 -19.38 -38.30 0.17
C PRO A 773 -20.27 -38.39 1.42
N GLU A 774 -19.69 -38.62 2.60
CA GLU A 774 -20.42 -38.64 3.87
C GLU A 774 -20.80 -37.25 4.39
N ILE A 775 -20.10 -36.22 3.93
CA ILE A 775 -20.33 -34.81 4.27
C ILE A 775 -21.17 -34.14 3.18
N GLY A 776 -20.85 -34.37 1.90
CA GLY A 776 -21.59 -33.79 0.78
C GLY A 776 -21.59 -32.26 0.84
N ASP A 777 -22.77 -31.65 0.82
CA ASP A 777 -22.96 -30.19 0.89
C ASP A 777 -23.17 -29.66 2.32
N LEU A 778 -23.02 -30.49 3.37
CA LEU A 778 -23.11 -30.04 4.77
C LEU A 778 -21.92 -29.14 5.15
N LEU A 779 -20.75 -29.38 4.57
CA LEU A 779 -19.57 -28.55 4.75
C LEU A 779 -18.74 -28.56 3.47
N LYS A 780 -18.43 -27.37 2.96
CA LYS A 780 -17.44 -27.14 1.91
C LYS A 780 -16.42 -26.12 2.41
N VAL A 781 -15.15 -26.30 2.05
CA VAL A 781 -14.05 -25.40 2.42
C VAL A 781 -13.30 -25.04 1.14
N VAL A 782 -13.24 -23.75 0.82
CA VAL A 782 -12.70 -23.26 -0.45
C VAL A 782 -11.71 -22.14 -0.20
N PHE A 783 -10.50 -22.24 -0.79
CA PHE A 783 -9.58 -21.12 -0.87
C PHE A 783 -9.74 -20.43 -2.23
N VAL A 784 -10.07 -19.13 -2.21
CA VAL A 784 -10.22 -18.31 -3.41
C VAL A 784 -8.85 -17.74 -3.80
N PRO A 785 -8.31 -18.10 -4.98
CA PRO A 785 -7.05 -17.55 -5.45
C PRO A 785 -7.19 -16.08 -5.81
N ASP A 786 -6.08 -15.36 -5.68
CA ASP A 786 -5.86 -14.00 -6.18
C ASP A 786 -6.86 -12.95 -5.66
N TYR A 787 -7.14 -13.01 -4.35
CA TYR A 787 -7.99 -12.03 -3.68
C TYR A 787 -7.49 -10.59 -3.92
N ASN A 788 -8.33 -9.81 -4.62
CA ASN A 788 -8.10 -8.42 -5.03
C ASN A 788 -9.43 -7.63 -4.92
N VAL A 789 -9.53 -6.44 -5.54
CA VAL A 789 -10.75 -5.61 -5.45
C VAL A 789 -11.92 -6.28 -6.20
N SER A 790 -11.69 -6.79 -7.41
CA SER A 790 -12.72 -7.48 -8.20
C SER A 790 -13.25 -8.76 -7.55
N VAL A 791 -12.39 -9.54 -6.90
CA VAL A 791 -12.80 -10.72 -6.11
C VAL A 791 -13.61 -10.28 -4.89
N ALA A 792 -13.23 -9.20 -4.21
CA ALA A 792 -14.00 -8.65 -3.09
C ALA A 792 -15.38 -8.11 -3.52
N GLU A 793 -15.50 -7.50 -4.70
CA GLU A 793 -16.77 -7.06 -5.30
C GLU A 793 -17.75 -8.21 -5.57
N LEU A 794 -17.27 -9.44 -5.74
CA LEU A 794 -18.11 -10.64 -5.87
C LEU A 794 -18.41 -11.31 -4.51
N LEU A 795 -17.40 -11.41 -3.63
CA LEU A 795 -17.53 -12.08 -2.34
C LEU A 795 -18.47 -11.32 -1.38
N ILE A 796 -18.24 -10.02 -1.20
CA ILE A 796 -18.88 -9.23 -0.14
C ILE A 796 -20.42 -9.18 -0.31
N PRO A 797 -21.00 -8.93 -1.49
CA PRO A 797 -22.45 -8.95 -1.69
C PRO A 797 -23.11 -10.30 -1.39
N ALA A 798 -22.38 -11.41 -1.61
CA ALA A 798 -22.83 -12.78 -1.41
C ALA A 798 -22.64 -13.31 0.02
N SER A 799 -21.86 -12.63 0.86
CA SER A 799 -21.49 -13.10 2.20
C SER A 799 -22.64 -13.00 3.20
N GLU A 800 -22.76 -13.98 4.08
CA GLU A 800 -23.75 -13.99 5.17
C GLU A 800 -23.07 -13.86 6.54
N LEU A 801 -21.96 -14.57 6.75
CA LEU A 801 -21.06 -14.39 7.90
C LEU A 801 -19.66 -13.97 7.40
N SER A 802 -19.01 -13.05 8.10
CA SER A 802 -17.62 -12.66 7.82
C SER A 802 -16.76 -12.65 9.09
N GLN A 803 -15.53 -13.16 8.97
CA GLN A 803 -14.66 -13.41 10.10
C GLN A 803 -13.57 -12.35 10.26
N HIS A 804 -13.62 -11.63 11.39
CA HIS A 804 -12.68 -10.58 11.77
C HIS A 804 -12.03 -10.91 13.10
N ILE A 805 -11.33 -12.04 13.10
CA ILE A 805 -10.92 -12.81 14.28
C ILE A 805 -9.45 -12.60 14.68
N SER A 806 -8.90 -11.41 14.47
CA SER A 806 -7.51 -11.13 14.82
C SER A 806 -7.29 -11.23 16.35
N THR A 807 -6.07 -11.48 16.81
CA THR A 807 -5.75 -11.37 18.25
C THR A 807 -6.03 -9.93 18.71
N ALA A 808 -6.76 -9.72 19.81
CA ALA A 808 -7.16 -8.38 20.21
C ALA A 808 -5.97 -7.45 20.45
N GLY A 809 -6.08 -6.19 20.04
CA GLY A 809 -4.98 -5.21 20.07
C GLY A 809 -4.02 -5.33 18.88
N MET A 810 -4.33 -6.10 17.83
CA MET A 810 -3.47 -6.24 16.64
C MET A 810 -4.06 -5.64 15.36
N GLU A 811 -5.36 -5.30 15.33
CA GLU A 811 -5.97 -4.53 14.24
C GLU A 811 -6.11 -3.06 14.65
N ALA A 812 -5.43 -2.17 13.92
CA ALA A 812 -5.64 -0.73 14.04
C ALA A 812 -7.07 -0.29 13.66
N SER A 813 -7.74 -1.04 12.79
CA SER A 813 -9.05 -0.68 12.21
C SER A 813 -9.67 -1.92 11.54
N GLY A 814 -10.05 -1.84 10.26
CA GLY A 814 -10.57 -2.98 9.50
C GLY A 814 -11.58 -2.55 8.44
N THR A 815 -11.10 -2.17 7.25
CA THR A 815 -11.99 -1.64 6.20
C THR A 815 -12.78 -2.72 5.45
N SER A 816 -12.45 -4.01 5.56
CA SER A 816 -13.32 -5.08 5.03
C SER A 816 -14.54 -5.31 5.93
N ASN A 817 -14.36 -5.22 7.25
CA ASN A 817 -15.39 -5.33 8.28
C ASN A 817 -16.59 -4.42 7.94
N MET A 818 -16.28 -3.15 7.61
CA MET A 818 -17.25 -2.12 7.22
C MET A 818 -18.06 -2.50 5.97
N LYS A 819 -17.39 -3.04 4.93
CA LYS A 819 -18.03 -3.43 3.66
C LYS A 819 -18.98 -4.61 3.84
N PHE A 820 -18.62 -5.57 4.71
CA PHE A 820 -19.48 -6.69 5.05
C PHE A 820 -20.76 -6.20 5.75
N ALA A 821 -20.65 -5.38 6.80
CA ALA A 821 -21.81 -4.80 7.49
C ALA A 821 -22.71 -3.99 6.52
N MET A 822 -22.11 -3.16 5.66
CA MET A 822 -22.81 -2.43 4.59
C MET A 822 -23.63 -3.33 3.64
N ASN A 823 -23.21 -4.58 3.41
CA ASN A 823 -23.92 -5.55 2.54
C ASN A 823 -24.80 -6.54 3.34
N GLY A 824 -25.07 -6.22 4.61
CA GLY A 824 -25.86 -7.04 5.51
C GLY A 824 -25.22 -8.39 5.84
N CYS A 825 -23.92 -8.54 5.63
CA CYS A 825 -23.19 -9.67 6.18
C CYS A 825 -22.98 -9.43 7.68
N ILE A 826 -23.27 -10.45 8.49
CA ILE A 826 -23.07 -10.39 9.94
C ILE A 826 -21.59 -10.69 10.23
N LEU A 827 -21.05 -10.12 11.31
CA LEU A 827 -19.66 -10.29 11.69
C LEU A 827 -19.54 -11.25 12.88
N ILE A 828 -18.54 -12.12 12.83
CA ILE A 828 -17.95 -12.79 14.00
C ILE A 828 -16.53 -12.27 14.19
N GLY A 829 -16.18 -11.88 15.41
CA GLY A 829 -14.88 -11.25 15.67
C GLY A 829 -14.56 -11.02 17.15
N THR A 830 -13.31 -10.66 17.40
CA THR A 830 -12.80 -10.17 18.67
C THR A 830 -13.16 -8.69 18.89
N LEU A 831 -13.00 -8.20 20.13
CA LEU A 831 -13.14 -6.78 20.47
C LEU A 831 -11.90 -5.98 20.00
N ASP A 832 -11.66 -5.97 18.70
CA ASP A 832 -10.42 -5.51 18.06
C ASP A 832 -10.70 -4.56 16.88
N GLY A 833 -9.88 -3.51 16.74
CA GLY A 833 -9.98 -2.50 15.69
C GLY A 833 -11.41 -2.02 15.40
N ALA A 834 -11.81 -2.09 14.13
CA ALA A 834 -13.11 -1.61 13.67
C ALA A 834 -14.31 -2.44 14.17
N ASN A 835 -14.10 -3.66 14.72
CA ASN A 835 -15.21 -4.45 15.25
C ASN A 835 -15.91 -3.74 16.42
N VAL A 836 -15.15 -2.98 17.22
CA VAL A 836 -15.68 -2.29 18.41
C VAL A 836 -16.69 -1.22 17.98
N GLU A 837 -16.31 -0.35 17.05
CA GLU A 837 -17.19 0.71 16.53
C GLU A 837 -18.36 0.12 15.73
N ILE A 838 -18.14 -0.93 14.92
CA ILE A 838 -19.23 -1.60 14.20
C ILE A 838 -20.27 -2.17 15.19
N ARG A 839 -19.83 -2.86 16.25
CA ARG A 839 -20.71 -3.44 17.26
C ARG A 839 -21.48 -2.39 18.06
N GLN A 840 -20.92 -1.19 18.25
CA GLN A 840 -21.66 -0.06 18.84
C GLN A 840 -22.80 0.39 17.91
N GLU A 841 -22.52 0.59 16.62
CA GLU A 841 -23.48 1.14 15.65
C GLU A 841 -24.60 0.16 15.25
N VAL A 842 -24.27 -1.11 15.01
CA VAL A 842 -25.25 -2.16 14.63
C VAL A 842 -25.98 -2.72 15.85
N GLY A 843 -25.46 -2.51 17.06
CA GLY A 843 -25.99 -3.04 18.32
C GLY A 843 -25.44 -4.43 18.66
N LYS A 844 -25.27 -4.67 19.96
CA LYS A 844 -24.60 -5.87 20.51
C LYS A 844 -25.23 -7.19 20.05
N ASP A 845 -26.56 -7.22 19.90
CA ASP A 845 -27.33 -8.42 19.53
C ASP A 845 -27.25 -8.75 18.03
N ASN A 846 -26.58 -7.92 17.22
CA ASN A 846 -26.43 -8.10 15.77
C ASN A 846 -24.97 -8.38 15.36
N PHE A 847 -24.10 -8.76 16.31
CA PHE A 847 -22.68 -9.06 16.13
C PHE A 847 -22.25 -10.22 17.05
N PHE A 848 -21.51 -11.19 16.52
CA PHE A 848 -21.03 -12.35 17.28
C PHE A 848 -19.63 -12.08 17.87
N LEU A 849 -19.56 -11.88 19.18
CA LEU A 849 -18.33 -11.52 19.90
C LEU A 849 -17.76 -12.73 20.66
N PHE A 850 -16.44 -12.95 20.57
CA PHE A 850 -15.72 -13.95 21.36
C PHE A 850 -14.28 -13.51 21.63
N GLY A 851 -13.56 -14.32 22.41
CA GLY A 851 -12.11 -14.21 22.63
C GLY A 851 -11.72 -13.19 23.70
N ALA A 852 -10.42 -13.20 24.05
CA ALA A 852 -9.83 -12.27 25.01
C ALA A 852 -9.87 -10.80 24.53
N GLU A 853 -9.94 -9.88 25.47
CA GLU A 853 -9.83 -8.44 25.23
C GLU A 853 -8.37 -7.98 25.20
N ALA A 854 -8.09 -6.85 24.54
CA ALA A 854 -6.73 -6.37 24.29
C ALA A 854 -5.88 -6.19 25.57
N HIS A 855 -6.51 -5.79 26.68
CA HIS A 855 -5.85 -5.58 27.97
C HIS A 855 -5.41 -6.88 28.66
N GLU A 856 -6.03 -8.02 28.33
CA GLU A 856 -5.72 -9.34 28.92
C GLU A 856 -4.51 -10.01 28.25
N ILE A 857 -4.17 -9.60 27.01
CA ILE A 857 -3.22 -10.31 26.12
C ILE A 857 -1.83 -10.44 26.75
N ALA A 858 -1.33 -9.40 27.41
CA ALA A 858 -0.01 -9.41 28.03
C ALA A 858 0.07 -10.38 29.23
N GLU A 859 -0.98 -10.45 30.04
CA GLU A 859 -1.07 -11.38 31.17
C GLU A 859 -1.23 -12.82 30.69
N LEU A 860 -2.04 -13.08 29.66
CA LEU A 860 -2.22 -14.40 29.05
C LEU A 860 -0.92 -14.95 28.43
N ARG A 861 -0.11 -14.08 27.81
CA ARG A 861 1.23 -14.45 27.31
C ARG A 861 2.20 -14.77 28.45
N LYS A 862 2.12 -14.03 29.56
CA LYS A 862 2.91 -14.30 30.77
C LYS A 862 2.49 -15.60 31.44
N GLU A 863 1.19 -15.89 31.54
CA GLU A 863 0.62 -17.16 32.01
C GLU A 863 1.18 -18.34 31.20
N ARG A 864 1.26 -18.19 29.87
CA ARG A 864 1.86 -19.19 28.97
C ARG A 864 3.36 -19.38 29.21
N ALA A 865 4.13 -18.29 29.31
CA ALA A 865 5.57 -18.34 29.59
C ALA A 865 5.89 -19.00 30.94
N GLU A 866 5.07 -18.74 31.97
CA GLU A 866 5.17 -19.36 33.29
C GLU A 866 4.66 -20.83 33.32
N GLY A 867 4.25 -21.38 32.18
CA GLY A 867 3.78 -22.78 32.05
C GLY A 867 2.45 -23.07 32.72
N LYS A 868 1.63 -22.04 32.98
CA LYS A 868 0.33 -22.15 33.68
C LYS A 868 -0.84 -22.41 32.73
N PHE A 869 -0.71 -22.02 31.46
CA PHE A 869 -1.74 -22.24 30.45
C PHE A 869 -1.97 -23.73 30.19
N VAL A 870 -3.22 -24.18 30.38
CA VAL A 870 -3.68 -25.53 30.03
C VAL A 870 -4.65 -25.43 28.85
N PRO A 871 -4.36 -26.05 27.69
CA PRO A 871 -5.24 -26.01 26.52
C PRO A 871 -6.52 -26.81 26.73
N ASP A 872 -7.60 -26.39 26.06
CA ASP A 872 -8.87 -27.11 26.04
C ASP A 872 -8.72 -28.49 25.35
N PRO A 873 -9.31 -29.58 25.87
CA PRO A 873 -9.22 -30.91 25.25
C PRO A 873 -9.68 -30.96 23.79
N ARG A 874 -10.62 -30.10 23.37
CA ARG A 874 -11.08 -29.97 21.98
C ARG A 874 -9.99 -29.41 21.06
N PHE A 875 -9.09 -28.56 21.59
CA PHE A 875 -7.96 -28.02 20.83
C PHE A 875 -6.86 -29.05 20.62
N GLU A 876 -6.51 -29.82 21.66
CA GLU A 876 -5.57 -30.94 21.56
C GLU A 876 -6.11 -32.04 20.63
N GLU A 877 -7.39 -32.40 20.74
CA GLU A 877 -8.08 -33.33 19.85
C GLU A 877 -7.93 -32.93 18.36
N VAL A 878 -7.98 -31.63 18.06
CA VAL A 878 -7.82 -31.12 16.70
C VAL A 878 -6.37 -31.18 16.23
N LYS A 879 -5.40 -30.80 17.06
CA LYS A 879 -3.97 -30.92 16.70
C LYS A 879 -3.58 -32.37 16.43
N GLU A 880 -4.02 -33.31 17.28
CA GLU A 880 -3.79 -34.75 17.06
C GLU A 880 -4.47 -35.24 15.77
N PHE A 881 -5.71 -34.80 15.51
CA PHE A 881 -6.41 -35.17 14.28
C PHE A 881 -5.74 -34.60 13.01
N VAL A 882 -5.15 -33.40 13.06
CA VAL A 882 -4.31 -32.89 11.96
C VAL A 882 -3.06 -33.75 11.76
N ARG A 883 -2.36 -34.08 12.84
CA ARG A 883 -1.15 -34.95 12.85
C ARG A 883 -1.41 -36.37 12.35
N SER A 884 -2.65 -36.85 12.39
CA SER A 884 -3.05 -38.19 11.92
C SER A 884 -2.80 -38.44 10.42
N GLY A 885 -2.55 -37.40 9.62
CA GLY A 885 -2.36 -37.51 8.16
C GLY A 885 -3.66 -37.56 7.35
N VAL A 886 -4.83 -37.36 7.99
CA VAL A 886 -6.15 -37.34 7.32
C VAL A 886 -6.29 -36.27 6.22
N PHE A 887 -5.48 -35.21 6.28
CA PHE A 887 -5.43 -34.13 5.28
C PHE A 887 -4.37 -34.34 4.18
N GLY A 888 -3.78 -35.54 4.10
CA GLY A 888 -2.83 -35.91 3.04
C GLY A 888 -1.41 -36.15 3.55
N PRO A 889 -0.40 -36.17 2.65
CA PRO A 889 0.96 -36.61 2.99
C PRO A 889 1.76 -35.60 3.82
N TYR A 890 1.27 -34.37 4.00
CA TYR A 890 1.90 -33.36 4.83
C TYR A 890 1.36 -33.47 6.26
N ASN A 891 2.22 -33.76 7.24
CA ASN A 891 1.81 -33.99 8.63
C ASN A 891 1.58 -32.71 9.45
N TYR A 892 1.94 -31.54 8.89
CA TYR A 892 1.77 -30.22 9.51
C TYR A 892 2.44 -30.05 10.88
N GLU A 893 3.46 -30.86 11.20
CA GLU A 893 4.10 -30.83 12.53
C GLU A 893 4.68 -29.46 12.87
N GLU A 894 5.40 -28.82 11.94
CA GLU A 894 5.93 -27.46 12.13
C GLU A 894 4.84 -26.36 12.19
N LEU A 895 3.63 -26.63 11.68
CA LEU A 895 2.50 -25.70 11.79
C LEU A 895 1.83 -25.84 13.17
N MET A 896 1.63 -27.07 13.66
CA MET A 896 1.09 -27.32 15.00
C MET A 896 2.09 -26.94 16.09
N GLY A 897 3.39 -27.14 15.87
CA GLY A 897 4.47 -26.80 16.80
C GLY A 897 4.56 -25.31 17.12
N SER A 898 4.16 -24.42 16.21
CA SER A 898 4.07 -22.96 16.51
C SER A 898 3.04 -22.62 17.60
N LEU A 899 2.11 -23.55 17.88
CA LEU A 899 1.09 -23.43 18.92
C LEU A 899 1.52 -24.11 20.24
N GLU A 900 2.75 -24.63 20.31
CA GLU A 900 3.28 -25.46 21.39
C GLU A 900 4.57 -24.88 22.00
N GLY A 901 5.06 -25.48 23.09
CA GLY A 901 6.06 -24.86 23.96
C GLY A 901 5.50 -23.70 24.80
N ASN A 902 6.32 -23.13 25.68
CA ASN A 902 5.92 -22.01 26.56
C ASN A 902 6.63 -20.70 26.20
N GLU A 903 7.78 -20.79 25.52
CA GLU A 903 8.61 -19.67 25.08
C GLU A 903 9.31 -20.01 23.75
N GLY A 904 9.95 -19.01 23.14
CA GLY A 904 10.71 -19.16 21.89
C GLY A 904 10.07 -18.41 20.71
N PHE A 905 10.92 -17.86 19.83
CA PHE A 905 10.47 -17.14 18.64
C PHE A 905 9.77 -18.07 17.65
N GLY A 906 8.59 -17.69 17.17
CA GLY A 906 7.76 -18.50 16.28
C GLY A 906 7.04 -19.69 16.96
N LEU A 907 7.10 -19.79 18.28
CA LEU A 907 6.48 -20.84 19.11
C LEU A 907 5.50 -20.23 20.12
N ALA A 908 5.10 -21.04 21.10
CA ALA A 908 4.36 -20.65 22.31
C ALA A 908 2.95 -20.07 22.09
N ASP A 909 2.36 -20.22 20.90
CA ASP A 909 1.03 -19.68 20.56
C ASP A 909 0.90 -18.18 20.91
N TYR A 910 1.88 -17.36 20.49
CA TYR A 910 1.92 -15.93 20.79
C TYR A 910 0.65 -15.15 20.37
N PHE A 911 -0.13 -15.70 19.44
CA PHE A 911 -1.38 -15.15 18.93
C PHE A 911 -2.65 -15.72 19.59
N LEU A 912 -2.50 -16.54 20.64
CA LEU A 912 -3.57 -17.04 21.50
C LEU A 912 -4.65 -17.84 20.73
N VAL A 913 -4.24 -18.63 19.74
CA VAL A 913 -5.12 -19.50 18.94
C VAL A 913 -5.78 -20.55 19.83
N GLY A 914 -5.00 -21.25 20.66
CA GLY A 914 -5.50 -22.28 21.57
C GLY A 914 -6.26 -21.73 22.78
N LYS A 915 -5.93 -20.50 23.22
CA LYS A 915 -6.64 -19.81 24.32
C LYS A 915 -8.04 -19.35 23.91
N ASP A 916 -8.19 -18.78 22.71
CA ASP A 916 -9.50 -18.35 22.18
C ASP A 916 -10.29 -19.47 21.50
N PHE A 917 -9.69 -20.65 21.27
CA PHE A 917 -10.34 -21.78 20.61
C PHE A 917 -11.71 -22.18 21.23
N PRO A 918 -11.86 -22.27 22.56
CA PRO A 918 -13.13 -22.65 23.21
C PRO A 918 -14.26 -21.67 22.90
N SER A 919 -14.02 -20.38 23.15
CA SER A 919 -15.02 -19.33 22.98
C SER A 919 -15.33 -19.08 21.50
N TYR A 920 -14.35 -19.27 20.60
CA TYR A 920 -14.59 -19.27 19.15
C TYR A 920 -15.54 -20.39 18.71
N LEU A 921 -15.34 -21.62 19.20
CA LEU A 921 -16.23 -22.75 18.88
C LEU A 921 -17.65 -22.54 19.40
N GLU A 922 -17.78 -22.09 20.65
CA GLU A 922 -19.07 -21.82 21.30
C GLU A 922 -19.83 -20.69 20.57
N CYS A 923 -19.15 -19.61 20.20
CA CYS A 923 -19.71 -18.54 19.40
C CYS A 923 -20.15 -19.02 18.00
N GLN A 924 -19.43 -19.96 17.38
CA GLN A 924 -19.85 -20.58 16.11
C GLN A 924 -21.06 -21.53 16.25
N GLU A 925 -21.35 -22.08 17.45
CA GLU A 925 -22.59 -22.80 17.74
C GLU A 925 -23.78 -21.80 17.86
N GLU A 926 -23.58 -20.62 18.46
CA GLU A 926 -24.58 -19.53 18.47
C GLU A 926 -24.92 -19.04 17.05
N VAL A 927 -23.91 -18.93 16.18
CA VAL A 927 -24.11 -18.55 14.76
C VAL A 927 -24.95 -19.59 14.01
N ASP A 928 -24.72 -20.89 14.25
CA ASP A 928 -25.55 -21.95 13.66
C ASP A 928 -27.00 -21.86 14.15
N GLU A 929 -27.24 -21.58 15.44
CA GLU A 929 -28.61 -21.44 15.96
C GLU A 929 -29.33 -20.20 15.43
N ALA A 930 -28.65 -19.05 15.39
CA ALA A 930 -29.20 -17.84 14.80
C ALA A 930 -29.54 -18.00 13.30
N TYR A 931 -28.78 -18.79 12.55
CA TYR A 931 -29.06 -19.04 11.13
C TYR A 931 -30.25 -19.98 10.91
N ARG A 932 -30.60 -20.86 11.86
CA ARG A 932 -31.82 -21.66 11.79
C ARG A 932 -33.07 -20.77 11.76
N ASP A 933 -33.09 -19.72 12.58
CA ASP A 933 -34.13 -18.68 12.49
C ASP A 933 -33.78 -17.63 11.42
N GLN A 934 -34.18 -17.93 10.19
CA GLN A 934 -34.02 -17.02 9.05
C GLN A 934 -34.72 -15.66 9.21
N LYS A 935 -35.70 -15.51 10.11
CA LYS A 935 -36.34 -14.21 10.40
C LYS A 935 -35.44 -13.36 11.30
N ILE A 936 -34.84 -13.95 12.34
CA ILE A 936 -33.83 -13.29 13.18
C ILE A 936 -32.57 -12.98 12.36
N TRP A 937 -32.04 -13.94 11.59
CA TRP A 937 -30.85 -13.74 10.75
C TRP A 937 -31.03 -12.58 9.76
N THR A 938 -32.17 -12.53 9.06
CA THR A 938 -32.44 -11.45 8.08
C THR A 938 -32.63 -10.11 8.77
N ARG A 939 -33.23 -10.08 9.97
CA ARG A 939 -33.34 -8.87 10.79
C ARG A 939 -31.95 -8.33 11.18
N MET A 940 -31.06 -9.19 11.70
CA MET A 940 -29.67 -8.81 12.02
C MET A 940 -28.92 -8.31 10.78
N SER A 941 -29.14 -8.95 9.63
CA SER A 941 -28.57 -8.56 8.33
C SER A 941 -29.01 -7.15 7.91
N ILE A 942 -30.30 -6.82 7.99
CA ILE A 942 -30.82 -5.48 7.70
C ILE A 942 -30.26 -4.44 8.70
N LEU A 943 -30.19 -4.78 9.99
CA LEU A 943 -29.67 -3.88 11.03
C LEU A 943 -28.16 -3.62 10.89
N ASN A 944 -27.38 -4.54 10.34
CA ASN A 944 -25.97 -4.30 10.00
C ASN A 944 -25.83 -3.23 8.91
N THR A 945 -26.64 -3.27 7.85
CA THR A 945 -26.68 -2.19 6.84
C THR A 945 -27.19 -0.88 7.44
N ALA A 946 -28.22 -0.94 8.29
CA ALA A 946 -28.80 0.24 8.94
C ALA A 946 -27.94 0.84 10.08
N GLY A 947 -26.88 0.15 10.50
CA GLY A 947 -25.81 0.66 11.38
C GLY A 947 -24.53 1.06 10.63
N SER A 948 -24.47 0.85 9.31
CA SER A 948 -23.27 1.17 8.54
C SER A 948 -22.92 2.67 8.28
N PRO A 949 -23.78 3.70 8.48
CA PRO A 949 -23.46 5.07 8.08
C PRO A 949 -22.16 5.67 8.63
N LYS A 950 -21.77 5.37 9.88
CA LYS A 950 -20.50 5.85 10.47
C LYS A 950 -19.29 5.45 9.61
N PHE A 951 -19.39 4.40 8.81
CA PHE A 951 -18.29 3.84 8.03
C PHE A 951 -18.25 4.30 6.57
N SER A 952 -19.03 5.30 6.16
CA SER A 952 -18.80 5.99 4.88
C SER A 952 -17.46 6.74 4.93
N SER A 953 -16.63 6.62 3.88
CA SER A 953 -15.42 7.43 3.73
C SER A 953 -15.72 8.92 3.54
N ASP A 954 -16.96 9.30 3.23
CA ASP A 954 -17.35 10.71 3.07
C ASP A 954 -17.27 11.46 4.40
N ARG A 955 -17.78 10.87 5.50
CA ARG A 955 -17.60 11.40 6.86
C ARG A 955 -16.11 11.54 7.19
N THR A 956 -15.33 10.48 6.97
CA THR A 956 -13.88 10.50 7.23
C THR A 956 -13.21 11.66 6.49
N ILE A 957 -13.53 11.86 5.21
CA ILE A 957 -12.99 12.97 4.41
C ILE A 957 -13.43 14.35 4.94
N HIS A 958 -14.69 14.53 5.35
CA HIS A 958 -15.12 15.78 6.00
C HIS A 958 -14.33 16.07 7.28
N GLU A 959 -14.04 15.05 8.10
CA GLU A 959 -13.24 15.22 9.31
C GLU A 959 -11.78 15.58 9.00
N TYR A 960 -11.14 14.93 8.02
CA TYR A 960 -9.79 15.28 7.58
C TYR A 960 -9.73 16.69 6.99
N ALA A 961 -10.67 17.03 6.10
CA ALA A 961 -10.76 18.33 5.46
C ALA A 961 -10.90 19.48 6.48
N LYS A 962 -11.73 19.29 7.51
CA LYS A 962 -12.00 20.29 8.54
C LYS A 962 -10.94 20.38 9.65
N HIS A 963 -10.44 19.24 10.14
CA HIS A 963 -9.62 19.20 11.36
C HIS A 963 -8.13 19.00 11.11
N ILE A 964 -7.71 18.77 9.87
CA ILE A 964 -6.30 18.61 9.49
C ILE A 964 -5.96 19.52 8.31
N TRP A 965 -6.58 19.34 7.14
CA TRP A 965 -6.14 20.04 5.92
C TRP A 965 -6.60 21.50 5.83
N ASN A 966 -7.70 21.84 6.51
CA ASN A 966 -8.40 23.12 6.41
C ASN A 966 -8.76 23.48 4.94
N ILE A 967 -9.42 22.54 4.24
CA ILE A 967 -9.90 22.72 2.86
C ILE A 967 -11.43 22.76 2.82
N GLU A 968 -11.96 23.52 1.86
CA GLU A 968 -13.39 23.67 1.59
C GLU A 968 -13.75 23.06 0.22
N PRO A 969 -14.99 22.61 0.01
CA PRO A 969 -15.43 22.10 -1.28
C PRO A 969 -15.51 23.21 -2.34
N VAL A 970 -15.21 22.85 -3.58
CA VAL A 970 -15.11 23.74 -4.74
C VAL A 970 -15.99 23.18 -5.85
N GLU A 971 -17.24 23.66 -5.91
CA GLU A 971 -18.19 23.21 -6.92
C GLU A 971 -17.93 23.90 -8.27
N LEU A 972 -17.94 23.12 -9.35
CA LEU A 972 -17.85 23.66 -10.70
C LEU A 972 -19.18 24.34 -11.09
N PRO A 973 -19.17 25.44 -11.87
CA PRO A 973 -20.38 26.16 -12.29
C PRO A 973 -21.33 25.40 -13.22
#